data_AF-A0A1Q2HYC2-F1
#
_entry.id   AF-A0A1Q2HYC2-F1
#
_cell.length_a   1.000
_cell.length_b   1.000
_cell.length_c   1.000
_cell.angle_alpha   90.00
_cell.angle_beta   90.00
_cell.angle_gamma   90.00
#
_symmetry.space_group_name_H-M   'P 1'
#
loop_
_entity.id
_entity.type
_entity.pdbx_description
1 polymer ?
#
loop_
_entity_poly.entity_id
_entity_poly.type
_entity_poly.pdbx_seq_one_letter_code
_entity_poly.pdbx_strand_id
1 'polypeptide(L)'
;MQLRSYKDVGHDFFVPDSFEAPILPEWRLAAFSLILPIPQAASLAKHGDPFDFGKVDGWRYGRDKGVRTIENPAWDNTTRRFRKPVQRLGYYGDPIVEGGRPYYNDARSRFMDPLDASVGAGSVDVDIDLHSYNSSAGDREVFDHEELEELLARNAERLRNPVQEVRESTLADAGWDPRIHAHHVLFEPVRNETLFYLVNYDEQLPWEDQKRGVRDSHGPATLRLLSAEVMQFHDLELTDLAGEVPEPAQVTSEFLILNVVAENISSATLGFLSATLRRPRNSSQFYKHDNFYRESPPQLYALTKFTNLAIERIDAALGRERSMRVSSEGRLVATAAAPGPAGTFTLPAPQRVVFAVPNPAKPAKSLRLTETLSEGNNGSVPDTIGAPLILRGAESTWAWHEQWAWQLMNGADSYPEQVPAQTNSARDGFVAAKLSSWTIMTSDEGVAMVRTKSASREGMRYWSMAGTRFVDLVMLQMRAQAGETHLRKSLQIVGEQSQVKREGDQEVRQRALRADLDRLEKLQLDHIEIRDKLWFRSVPNRDIDTRILKGLQDATDFDQLRDDFDSKVDSRQDVIGTQFEQLSGQIAEAEAKRAEAMNLVLGFVAAAVGAPDWADAAGVESLGGMLLLGLIIFVAMFVVVALMQAAFKMTRRR
;
A
#
# COMPACT_ATOMS: atom_id res chain seq x y z
N MET A 1 -27.88 -3.34 14.46
CA MET A 1 -26.90 -2.59 13.64
C MET A 1 -27.67 -1.54 12.85
N GLN A 2 -27.34 -0.25 12.96
CA GLN A 2 -27.95 0.78 12.09
C GLN A 2 -26.89 1.25 11.10
N LEU A 3 -27.15 1.07 9.81
CA LEU A 3 -26.36 1.69 8.75
C LEU A 3 -26.59 3.19 8.83
N ARG A 4 -25.55 3.97 9.13
CA ARG A 4 -25.66 5.43 9.03
C ARG A 4 -26.02 5.79 7.60
N SER A 5 -26.93 6.76 7.47
CA SER A 5 -27.11 7.46 6.21
C SER A 5 -25.77 8.08 5.83
N TYR A 6 -25.22 7.72 4.66
CA TYR A 6 -23.97 8.23 4.06
C TYR A 6 -23.87 9.78 3.96
N LYS A 7 -24.92 10.48 4.39
CA LYS A 7 -25.07 11.92 4.32
C LYS A 7 -24.21 12.70 5.33
N ASP A 8 -23.78 12.07 6.44
CA ASP A 8 -23.17 12.76 7.58
C ASP A 8 -21.78 12.25 7.99
N VAL A 9 -21.03 11.64 7.06
CA VAL A 9 -19.75 10.98 7.39
C VAL A 9 -18.55 11.75 6.80
N GLY A 10 -17.49 11.89 7.60
CA GLY A 10 -16.25 12.62 7.28
C GLY A 10 -16.00 13.81 8.20
N HIS A 11 -14.80 14.39 8.11
CA HIS A 11 -14.34 15.48 8.98
C HIS A 11 -14.70 16.85 8.43
N ASP A 12 -15.16 17.73 9.33
CA ASP A 12 -15.38 19.14 9.02
C ASP A 12 -14.31 20.04 9.64
N PHE A 13 -13.78 20.94 8.82
CA PHE A 13 -12.79 21.93 9.21
C PHE A 13 -13.44 23.32 9.13
N PHE A 14 -14.26 23.61 10.13
CA PHE A 14 -14.87 24.93 10.31
C PHE A 14 -13.87 25.93 10.89
N VAL A 15 -14.03 27.18 10.52
CA VAL A 15 -13.33 28.32 11.13
C VAL A 15 -13.97 28.58 12.49
N PRO A 16 -13.21 28.56 13.60
CA PRO A 16 -13.76 28.84 14.93
C PRO A 16 -14.40 30.22 15.02
N ASP A 17 -15.46 30.36 15.84
CA ASP A 17 -16.11 31.67 16.07
C ASP A 17 -15.15 32.73 16.61
N SER A 18 -14.15 32.29 17.37
CA SER A 18 -13.09 33.15 17.92
C SER A 18 -11.94 33.40 16.94
N PHE A 19 -11.98 32.89 15.71
CA PHE A 19 -10.88 33.06 14.76
C PHE A 19 -10.80 34.52 14.33
N GLU A 20 -9.63 35.10 14.54
CA GLU A 20 -9.33 36.44 14.10
C GLU A 20 -7.85 36.56 13.74
N ALA A 21 -7.55 37.03 12.52
CA ALA A 21 -6.18 37.20 12.07
C ALA A 21 -6.03 38.40 11.11
N PRO A 22 -5.07 39.32 11.31
CA PRO A 22 -4.82 40.40 10.35
C PRO A 22 -4.25 39.89 9.02
N ILE A 23 -3.57 38.73 9.03
CA ILE A 23 -2.93 38.09 7.89
C ILE A 23 -3.26 36.59 7.97
N LEU A 24 -3.54 35.93 6.83
CA LEU A 24 -3.63 34.48 6.79
C LEU A 24 -2.26 33.90 6.42
N PRO A 25 -1.87 32.78 7.04
CA PRO A 25 -0.75 31.98 6.55
C PRO A 25 -1.15 31.33 5.22
N GLU A 26 -0.19 30.83 4.45
CA GLU A 26 -0.44 30.41 3.07
C GLU A 26 -1.35 29.19 2.94
N TRP A 27 -1.38 28.31 3.94
CA TRP A 27 -2.10 27.03 3.86
C TRP A 27 -3.28 26.97 4.83
N ARG A 28 -4.47 26.74 4.27
CA ARG A 28 -5.70 26.54 5.04
C ARG A 28 -5.72 25.17 5.71
N LEU A 29 -5.38 24.14 4.94
CA LEU A 29 -5.45 22.74 5.35
C LEU A 29 -4.34 21.94 4.67
N ALA A 30 -3.67 21.06 5.41
CA ALA A 30 -2.91 19.96 4.87
C ALA A 30 -3.29 18.68 5.61
N ALA A 31 -3.73 17.65 4.88
CA ALA A 31 -4.04 16.35 5.46
C ALA A 31 -3.04 15.30 4.99
N PHE A 32 -2.60 14.46 5.92
CA PHE A 32 -1.62 13.42 5.73
C PHE A 32 -2.24 12.10 6.18
N SER A 33 -2.35 11.15 5.27
CA SER A 33 -2.60 9.75 5.57
C SER A 33 -1.28 9.01 5.48
N LEU A 34 -0.72 8.64 6.63
CA LEU A 34 0.56 7.94 6.73
C LEU A 34 0.29 6.44 6.78
N ILE A 35 0.84 5.68 5.85
CA ILE A 35 0.57 4.24 5.68
C ILE A 35 1.82 3.49 6.14
N LEU A 36 1.71 2.85 7.30
CA LEU A 36 2.80 2.17 8.00
C LEU A 36 2.56 0.67 7.97
N PRO A 37 3.37 -0.11 7.23
CA PRO A 37 3.31 -1.57 7.27
C PRO A 37 3.57 -2.10 8.68
N ILE A 38 2.71 -2.98 9.17
CA ILE A 38 2.90 -3.65 10.45
C ILE A 38 3.84 -4.85 10.21
N PRO A 39 4.96 -4.94 10.94
CA PRO A 39 5.89 -6.05 10.75
C PRO A 39 5.23 -7.36 11.19
N GLN A 40 5.47 -8.44 10.43
CA GLN A 40 4.91 -9.77 10.70
C GLN A 40 5.13 -10.24 12.16
N ALA A 41 6.30 -9.91 12.73
CA ALA A 41 6.65 -10.25 14.10
C ALA A 41 5.80 -9.53 15.18
N ALA A 42 5.04 -8.50 14.80
CA ALA A 42 4.07 -7.81 15.65
C ALA A 42 2.64 -7.98 15.13
N SER A 43 2.38 -9.01 14.32
CA SER A 43 1.07 -9.25 13.70
C SER A 43 -0.06 -9.15 14.71
N LEU A 44 -1.18 -8.61 14.24
CA LEU A 44 -2.37 -8.38 15.04
C LEU A 44 -3.18 -9.67 15.23
N ALA A 45 -3.00 -10.62 14.32
CA ALA A 45 -3.57 -11.95 14.36
C ALA A 45 -2.71 -12.91 15.20
N LYS A 46 -3.36 -13.80 15.98
CA LYS A 46 -2.69 -15.01 16.48
C LYS A 46 -2.82 -16.08 15.41
N HIS A 47 -1.71 -16.64 14.96
CA HIS A 47 -1.68 -17.77 14.00
C HIS A 47 -2.42 -17.53 12.67
N GLY A 48 -2.54 -16.27 12.22
CA GLY A 48 -3.20 -15.94 10.96
C GLY A 48 -4.73 -15.77 11.05
N ASP A 49 -5.35 -16.00 12.21
CA ASP A 49 -6.77 -15.73 12.39
C ASP A 49 -7.07 -14.22 12.36
N PRO A 50 -8.13 -13.77 11.69
CA PRO A 50 -8.44 -12.36 11.60
C PRO A 50 -8.74 -11.74 12.98
N PHE A 51 -8.27 -10.51 13.20
CA PHE A 51 -8.66 -9.76 14.38
C PHE A 51 -10.01 -9.07 14.18
N ASP A 52 -10.69 -8.79 15.28
CA ASP A 52 -11.98 -8.09 15.26
C ASP A 52 -12.02 -6.98 16.31
N PHE A 53 -11.53 -5.80 15.93
CA PHE A 53 -11.58 -4.63 16.81
C PHE A 53 -12.98 -4.04 16.93
N GLY A 54 -13.95 -4.39 16.08
CA GLY A 54 -15.29 -3.81 16.12
C GLY A 54 -16.08 -4.14 17.40
N LYS A 55 -15.57 -5.08 18.22
CA LYS A 55 -16.10 -5.43 19.53
C LYS A 55 -15.40 -4.72 20.70
N VAL A 56 -14.32 -4.00 20.43
CA VAL A 56 -13.52 -3.28 21.43
C VAL A 56 -14.00 -1.84 21.51
N ASP A 57 -14.09 -1.30 22.72
CA ASP A 57 -14.53 0.08 22.94
C ASP A 57 -13.69 1.09 22.16
N GLY A 58 -14.36 2.06 21.53
CA GLY A 58 -13.78 3.10 20.68
C GLY A 58 -13.43 2.68 19.24
N TRP A 59 -13.33 1.39 18.93
CA TRP A 59 -13.06 0.90 17.58
C TRP A 59 -14.35 0.66 16.79
N ARG A 60 -14.30 0.91 15.49
CA ARG A 60 -15.42 0.76 14.56
C ARG A 60 -14.99 -0.03 13.33
N TYR A 61 -15.93 -0.72 12.70
CA TYR A 61 -15.73 -1.33 11.38
C TYR A 61 -15.59 -0.24 10.30
N GLY A 62 -14.88 -0.59 9.23
CA GLY A 62 -14.61 0.30 8.09
C GLY A 62 -13.46 1.27 8.33
N ARG A 63 -13.30 2.20 7.40
CA ARG A 63 -12.25 3.25 7.42
C ARG A 63 -12.82 4.63 7.74
N ASP A 64 -11.92 5.55 8.08
CA ASP A 64 -12.23 6.98 8.12
C ASP A 64 -12.80 7.42 6.75
N LYS A 65 -13.75 8.36 6.74
CA LYS A 65 -14.38 8.82 5.49
C LYS A 65 -13.73 10.08 4.91
N GLY A 66 -12.58 10.47 5.45
CA GLY A 66 -11.77 11.58 4.96
C GLY A 66 -12.40 12.94 5.24
N VAL A 67 -12.03 13.94 4.44
CA VAL A 67 -12.46 15.33 4.66
C VAL A 67 -13.76 15.62 3.91
N ARG A 68 -14.77 16.03 4.68
CA ARG A 68 -16.07 16.47 4.19
C ARG A 68 -16.02 17.96 3.83
N THR A 69 -15.80 18.81 4.82
CA THR A 69 -15.92 20.27 4.67
C THR A 69 -14.63 20.99 4.99
N ILE A 70 -14.28 22.00 4.19
CA ILE A 70 -13.22 22.97 4.49
C ILE A 70 -13.82 24.37 4.38
N GLU A 71 -13.95 25.08 5.49
CA GLU A 71 -14.42 26.46 5.51
C GLU A 71 -13.25 27.43 5.43
N ASN A 72 -13.34 28.43 4.54
CA ASN A 72 -12.35 29.51 4.45
C ASN A 72 -12.70 30.67 5.40
N PRO A 73 -11.70 31.31 6.03
CA PRO A 73 -11.91 32.58 6.72
C PRO A 73 -12.33 33.68 5.74
N ALA A 74 -13.20 34.60 6.19
CA ALA A 74 -13.66 35.74 5.40
C ALA A 74 -13.01 37.04 5.86
N TRP A 75 -12.72 37.95 4.93
CA TRP A 75 -12.15 39.26 5.24
C TRP A 75 -13.24 40.22 5.75
N ASP A 76 -13.11 40.70 6.99
CA ASP A 76 -13.97 41.73 7.56
C ASP A 76 -13.36 43.12 7.29
N ASN A 77 -14.00 43.88 6.41
CA ASN A 77 -13.56 45.23 6.02
C ASN A 77 -13.62 46.25 7.18
N THR A 78 -14.53 46.07 8.13
CA THR A 78 -14.70 46.98 9.26
C THR A 78 -13.57 46.82 10.26
N THR A 79 -13.22 45.58 10.59
CA THR A 79 -12.16 45.29 11.57
C THR A 79 -10.78 45.08 10.95
N ARG A 80 -10.72 45.01 9.61
CA ARG A 80 -9.50 44.76 8.81
C ARG A 80 -8.78 43.48 9.23
N ARG A 81 -9.56 42.44 9.50
CA ARG A 81 -9.08 41.13 9.94
C ARG A 81 -9.89 40.03 9.26
N PHE A 82 -9.27 38.88 9.05
CA PHE A 82 -9.97 37.67 8.68
C PHE A 82 -10.68 37.09 9.89
N ARG A 83 -11.92 36.66 9.70
CA ARG A 83 -12.81 36.12 10.73
C ARG A 83 -13.62 34.96 10.21
N LYS A 84 -14.35 34.28 11.09
CA LYS A 84 -15.39 33.34 10.67
C LYS A 84 -16.42 34.08 9.79
N PRO A 85 -16.85 33.49 8.65
CA PRO A 85 -17.87 34.10 7.81
C PRO A 85 -19.21 34.24 8.57
N VAL A 86 -19.80 35.44 8.52
CA VAL A 86 -21.06 35.78 9.22
C VAL A 86 -22.28 35.23 8.48
N GLN A 87 -22.23 35.22 7.15
CA GLN A 87 -23.27 34.63 6.32
C GLN A 87 -22.72 33.34 5.72
N ARG A 88 -23.42 32.26 6.00
CA ARG A 88 -23.26 31.01 5.29
C ARG A 88 -24.04 31.12 3.97
N LEU A 89 -23.70 32.00 3.03
CA LEU A 89 -24.38 32.02 1.72
C LEU A 89 -23.38 32.23 0.57
N GLY A 90 -23.35 31.31 -0.38
CA GLY A 90 -22.71 31.33 -1.69
C GLY A 90 -23.62 31.90 -2.79
N TYR A 91 -23.11 31.83 -4.04
CA TYR A 91 -23.56 32.59 -5.22
C TYR A 91 -25.05 32.46 -5.63
N TYR A 92 -25.80 31.48 -5.09
CA TYR A 92 -27.23 31.27 -5.36
C TYR A 92 -28.14 31.45 -4.13
N GLY A 93 -27.61 31.90 -2.98
CA GLY A 93 -28.35 31.95 -1.72
C GLY A 93 -28.27 30.68 -0.86
N ASP A 94 -27.24 29.83 -1.06
CA ASP A 94 -27.03 28.59 -0.28
C ASP A 94 -25.83 28.74 0.68
N PRO A 95 -25.88 28.31 1.97
CA PRO A 95 -24.76 27.76 2.76
C PRO A 95 -23.33 28.40 2.71
N ILE A 96 -22.37 27.93 3.49
CA ILE A 96 -20.93 28.20 3.22
C ILE A 96 -20.56 27.54 1.88
N VAL A 97 -19.37 27.77 1.33
CA VAL A 97 -18.72 26.77 0.47
C VAL A 97 -18.48 25.54 1.34
N GLU A 98 -19.53 24.76 1.56
CA GLU A 98 -19.41 23.40 2.01
C GLU A 98 -18.48 22.75 1.01
N GLY A 99 -17.48 22.06 1.54
CA GLY A 99 -16.98 20.93 0.81
C GLY A 99 -18.20 20.03 0.57
N GLY A 100 -18.83 20.18 -0.60
CA GLY A 100 -19.57 19.16 -1.34
C GLY A 100 -19.37 17.75 -0.79
N ARG A 101 -20.28 17.41 0.12
CA ARG A 101 -20.92 16.11 0.22
C ARG A 101 -20.02 14.97 -0.33
N PRO A 102 -19.25 14.25 0.53
CA PRO A 102 -18.51 13.02 0.19
C PRO A 102 -19.37 11.89 -0.39
N TYR A 103 -20.64 12.17 -0.68
CA TYR A 103 -21.74 11.30 -1.09
C TYR A 103 -21.53 10.61 -2.45
N TYR A 104 -20.42 10.87 -3.16
CA TYR A 104 -20.35 10.56 -4.58
C TYR A 104 -19.61 9.28 -4.98
N ASN A 105 -18.86 8.59 -4.11
CA ASN A 105 -18.21 7.32 -4.51
C ASN A 105 -17.89 6.41 -3.30
N ASP A 106 -18.85 5.57 -2.89
CA ASP A 106 -18.58 4.31 -2.18
C ASP A 106 -17.47 3.55 -2.95
N ALA A 107 -16.51 2.92 -2.27
CA ALA A 107 -15.47 2.12 -2.93
C ALA A 107 -16.11 1.04 -3.80
N ARG A 108 -17.26 0.47 -3.41
CA ARG A 108 -18.01 -0.50 -4.21
C ARG A 108 -18.53 0.05 -5.53
N SER A 109 -18.85 1.34 -5.54
CA SER A 109 -19.26 2.06 -6.77
C SER A 109 -18.06 2.58 -7.56
N ARG A 110 -16.87 2.53 -6.96
CA ARG A 110 -15.66 3.12 -7.52
C ARG A 110 -14.80 2.08 -8.20
N PHE A 111 -14.57 0.96 -7.51
CA PHE A 111 -13.79 -0.16 -7.97
C PHE A 111 -14.76 -1.23 -8.46
N MET A 112 -14.49 -1.75 -9.64
CA MET A 112 -15.25 -2.85 -10.22
C MET A 112 -14.45 -4.14 -10.02
N ASP A 113 -15.10 -5.29 -9.95
CA ASP A 113 -14.40 -6.57 -9.92
C ASP A 113 -13.44 -6.71 -11.12
N PRO A 114 -12.21 -7.23 -10.91
CA PRO A 114 -11.69 -7.82 -9.66
C PRO A 114 -11.09 -6.82 -8.64
N LEU A 115 -10.96 -5.55 -9.02
CA LEU A 115 -10.27 -4.54 -8.21
C LEU A 115 -10.99 -4.23 -6.88
N ASP A 116 -12.32 -4.32 -6.84
CA ASP A 116 -13.13 -4.21 -5.61
C ASP A 116 -12.62 -5.18 -4.53
N ALA A 117 -12.56 -6.48 -4.88
CA ALA A 117 -12.11 -7.52 -3.97
C ALA A 117 -10.68 -7.27 -3.46
N SER A 118 -9.78 -6.84 -4.35
CA SER A 118 -8.37 -6.60 -4.02
C SER A 118 -8.14 -5.46 -3.03
N VAL A 119 -8.94 -4.39 -3.14
CA VAL A 119 -8.87 -3.26 -2.20
C VAL A 119 -9.77 -3.45 -0.98
N GLY A 120 -10.65 -4.46 -1.01
CA GLY A 120 -11.62 -4.74 0.04
C GLY A 120 -12.70 -3.67 0.14
N ALA A 121 -13.24 -3.21 -1.00
CA ALA A 121 -14.25 -2.16 -1.01
C ALA A 121 -15.46 -2.51 -0.14
N GLY A 122 -15.83 -3.81 -0.15
CA GLY A 122 -16.75 -4.43 0.79
C GLY A 122 -16.53 -4.01 2.24
N SER A 123 -15.36 -4.31 2.81
CA SER A 123 -15.04 -4.10 4.22
C SER A 123 -14.69 -2.64 4.55
N VAL A 124 -14.09 -1.90 3.61
CA VAL A 124 -13.72 -0.48 3.78
C VAL A 124 -14.95 0.41 3.97
N ASP A 125 -16.04 0.11 3.25
CA ASP A 125 -17.22 0.97 3.27
C ASP A 125 -18.27 0.67 4.32
N VAL A 126 -18.11 -0.44 5.03
CA VAL A 126 -18.97 -0.77 6.17
C VAL A 126 -18.87 0.31 7.25
N ASP A 127 -19.95 1.05 7.49
CA ASP A 127 -20.05 2.06 8.53
C ASP A 127 -21.05 1.58 9.59
N ILE A 128 -20.53 0.88 10.59
CA ILE A 128 -21.32 0.30 11.68
C ILE A 128 -21.02 1.07 12.95
N ASP A 129 -22.01 1.81 13.43
CA ASP A 129 -22.05 2.21 14.83
C ASP A 129 -22.86 1.16 15.61
N LEU A 130 -22.24 0.55 16.62
CA LEU A 130 -22.88 -0.44 17.49
C LEU A 130 -23.67 0.21 18.64
N HIS A 131 -23.91 1.53 18.62
CA HIS A 131 -24.63 2.22 19.69
C HIS A 131 -25.89 2.94 19.21
N SER A 132 -27.03 2.45 19.71
CA SER A 132 -28.29 3.18 19.79
C SER A 132 -28.17 4.24 20.89
N TYR A 133 -28.03 5.50 20.53
CA TYR A 133 -28.43 6.59 21.41
C TYR A 133 -29.20 7.63 20.62
N ASN A 134 -30.41 7.91 21.13
CA ASN A 134 -31.14 9.14 20.90
C ASN A 134 -30.21 10.34 21.16
N SER A 135 -29.48 10.81 20.15
CA SER A 135 -29.04 12.20 20.18
C SER A 135 -30.26 13.03 19.84
N SER A 136 -30.77 13.73 20.86
CA SER A 136 -31.65 14.87 20.66
C SER A 136 -31.04 15.75 19.57
N ALA A 137 -31.74 15.88 18.45
CA ALA A 137 -31.48 16.85 17.38
C ALA A 137 -31.73 18.28 17.90
N GLY A 138 -30.99 18.64 18.93
CA GLY A 138 -30.93 19.95 19.53
C GLY A 138 -29.56 20.52 19.26
N ASP A 139 -29.30 20.90 18.00
CA ASP A 139 -28.39 21.98 17.68
C ASP A 139 -28.83 22.64 16.36
N ARG A 140 -29.82 23.52 16.55
CA ARG A 140 -30.10 24.77 15.83
C ARG A 140 -29.55 24.89 14.41
N GLU A 141 -30.27 24.30 13.47
CA GLU A 141 -30.45 24.91 12.15
C GLU A 141 -31.51 26.02 12.29
N VAL A 142 -31.15 27.26 11.96
CA VAL A 142 -32.10 28.36 11.84
C VAL A 142 -32.87 28.13 10.54
N PHE A 143 -33.94 27.36 10.62
CA PHE A 143 -34.92 27.25 9.54
C PHE A 143 -35.71 28.56 9.44
N ASP A 144 -36.07 28.93 8.21
CA ASP A 144 -37.16 29.89 8.01
C ASP A 144 -38.45 29.29 8.60
N HIS A 145 -39.35 30.13 9.11
CA HIS A 145 -40.46 29.70 9.97
C HIS A 145 -41.38 28.67 9.29
N GLU A 146 -41.44 28.70 7.96
CA GLU A 146 -42.23 27.81 7.09
C GLU A 146 -41.58 26.42 6.90
N GLU A 147 -40.25 26.34 6.78
CA GLU A 147 -39.52 25.06 6.66
C GLU A 147 -39.51 24.29 7.99
N LEU A 148 -39.48 25.00 9.12
CA LEU A 148 -39.58 24.38 10.44
C LEU A 148 -40.94 23.69 10.62
N GLU A 149 -42.03 24.30 10.14
CA GLU A 149 -43.37 23.70 10.20
C GLU A 149 -43.47 22.46 9.32
N GLU A 150 -42.91 22.48 8.09
CA GLU A 150 -42.84 21.28 7.25
C GLU A 150 -42.01 20.15 7.88
N LEU A 151 -40.88 20.49 8.51
CA LEU A 151 -39.99 19.51 9.12
C LEU A 151 -40.61 18.92 10.39
N LEU A 152 -41.30 19.74 11.18
CA LEU A 152 -42.10 19.28 12.33
C LEU A 152 -43.26 18.40 11.87
N ALA A 153 -43.94 18.74 10.76
CA ALA A 153 -44.99 17.91 10.18
C ALA A 153 -44.45 16.55 9.70
N ARG A 154 -43.32 16.52 8.97
CA ARG A 154 -42.65 15.28 8.55
C ARG A 154 -42.17 14.43 9.73
N ASN A 155 -41.68 15.06 10.79
CA ASN A 155 -41.28 14.34 12.00
C ASN A 155 -42.48 13.79 12.78
N ALA A 156 -43.58 14.54 12.86
CA ALA A 156 -44.83 14.05 13.44
C ALA A 156 -45.41 12.89 12.64
N GLU A 157 -45.23 12.89 11.31
CA GLU A 157 -45.63 11.79 10.42
C GLU A 157 -44.72 10.55 10.60
N ARG A 158 -43.40 10.74 10.74
CA ARG A 158 -42.46 9.66 11.10
C ARG A 158 -42.76 9.02 12.45
N LEU A 159 -43.19 9.81 13.45
CA LEU A 159 -43.56 9.32 14.77
C LEU A 159 -44.91 8.56 14.78
N ARG A 160 -45.78 8.80 13.79
CA ARG A 160 -47.05 8.08 13.61
C ARG A 160 -46.91 6.79 12.82
N ASN A 161 -45.87 6.68 11.98
CA ASN A 161 -45.54 5.42 11.34
C ASN A 161 -44.97 4.47 12.39
N PRO A 162 -45.52 3.25 12.54
CA PRO A 162 -44.94 2.25 13.44
C PRO A 162 -43.48 2.06 13.02
N VAL A 163 -42.58 2.10 14.01
CA VAL A 163 -41.15 1.85 13.82
C VAL A 163 -41.04 0.59 12.95
N GLN A 164 -40.63 0.77 11.69
CA GLN A 164 -40.28 -0.36 10.83
C GLN A 164 -39.35 -1.23 11.65
N GLU A 165 -39.74 -2.49 11.90
CA GLU A 165 -38.87 -3.45 12.58
C GLU A 165 -37.49 -3.32 11.95
N VAL A 166 -36.53 -2.82 12.73
CA VAL A 166 -35.17 -2.62 12.28
C VAL A 166 -34.63 -4.02 12.06
N ARG A 167 -34.69 -4.48 10.81
CA ARG A 167 -34.13 -5.77 10.41
C ARG A 167 -32.68 -5.76 10.85
N GLU A 168 -32.32 -6.68 11.75
CA GLU A 168 -30.92 -6.85 12.16
C GLU A 168 -30.12 -7.24 10.91
N SER A 169 -29.40 -6.27 10.34
CA SER A 169 -28.47 -6.55 9.24
C SER A 169 -27.21 -7.20 9.83
N THR A 170 -26.85 -8.36 9.31
CA THR A 170 -25.55 -8.98 9.60
C THR A 170 -24.42 -8.24 8.87
N LEU A 171 -23.17 -8.44 9.29
CA LEU A 171 -21.99 -7.93 8.56
C LEU A 171 -21.97 -8.40 7.10
N ALA A 172 -22.40 -9.65 6.86
CA ALA A 172 -22.51 -10.23 5.53
C ALA A 172 -23.57 -9.51 4.68
N ASP A 173 -24.73 -9.15 5.26
CA ASP A 173 -25.76 -8.37 4.56
C ASP A 173 -25.27 -6.98 4.18
N ALA A 174 -24.32 -6.44 4.96
CA ALA A 174 -23.66 -5.20 4.64
C ALA A 174 -22.62 -5.35 3.53
N GLY A 175 -22.28 -6.55 3.03
CA GLY A 175 -21.27 -6.81 1.98
C GLY A 175 -19.83 -6.86 2.50
N TRP A 176 -19.63 -7.16 3.78
CA TRP A 176 -18.30 -7.32 4.39
C TRP A 176 -17.56 -8.53 3.80
N ASP A 177 -16.29 -8.37 3.40
CA ASP A 177 -15.42 -9.49 3.00
C ASP A 177 -14.65 -10.01 4.21
N PRO A 178 -14.84 -11.28 4.64
CA PRO A 178 -14.14 -11.86 5.77
C PRO A 178 -12.64 -12.07 5.54
N ARG A 179 -12.10 -11.80 4.35
CA ARG A 179 -10.66 -11.83 4.07
C ARG A 179 -10.00 -10.47 4.27
N ILE A 180 -10.78 -9.40 4.40
CA ILE A 180 -10.26 -8.04 4.56
C ILE A 180 -10.90 -7.39 5.77
N HIS A 181 -10.06 -7.04 6.74
CA HIS A 181 -10.48 -6.47 8.01
C HIS A 181 -10.06 -5.01 8.04
N ALA A 182 -11.07 -4.14 8.08
CA ALA A 182 -10.91 -2.70 8.17
C ALA A 182 -11.52 -2.21 9.47
N HIS A 183 -10.70 -1.61 10.34
CA HIS A 183 -11.18 -1.01 11.57
C HIS A 183 -10.54 0.35 11.77
N HIS A 184 -11.25 1.27 12.41
CA HIS A 184 -10.71 2.58 12.77
C HIS A 184 -11.14 3.02 14.15
N VAL A 185 -10.33 3.90 14.74
CA VAL A 185 -10.61 4.62 15.98
C VAL A 185 -10.45 6.11 15.74
N LEU A 186 -11.41 6.91 16.22
CA LEU A 186 -11.35 8.37 16.18
C LEU A 186 -10.70 8.91 17.46
N PHE A 187 -9.87 9.93 17.32
CA PHE A 187 -9.25 10.61 18.45
C PHE A 187 -9.95 11.93 18.73
N GLU A 188 -10.38 12.11 19.99
CA GLU A 188 -10.85 13.41 20.44
C GLU A 188 -9.69 14.43 20.46
N PRO A 189 -9.96 15.72 20.18
CA PRO A 189 -8.94 16.76 20.15
C PRO A 189 -8.53 17.19 21.58
N VAL A 190 -7.53 16.50 22.14
CA VAL A 190 -6.96 16.77 23.46
C VAL A 190 -5.66 17.56 23.29
N ARG A 191 -5.60 18.74 23.88
CA ARG A 191 -4.46 19.67 23.77
C ARG A 191 -3.17 19.02 24.29
N ASN A 192 -2.10 19.16 23.50
CA ASN A 192 -0.77 18.59 23.71
C ASN A 192 -0.70 17.05 23.71
N GLU A 193 -1.78 16.38 23.30
CA GLU A 193 -1.83 14.93 23.18
C GLU A 193 -2.14 14.52 21.75
N THR A 194 -3.33 14.87 21.26
CA THR A 194 -3.80 14.62 19.89
C THR A 194 -3.99 15.92 19.10
N LEU A 195 -4.11 17.08 19.78
CA LEU A 195 -4.17 18.42 19.19
C LEU A 195 -2.99 19.28 19.68
N PHE A 196 -2.21 19.83 18.75
CA PHE A 196 -1.08 20.72 19.03
C PHE A 196 -1.28 22.07 18.36
N TYR A 197 -1.03 23.16 19.09
CA TYR A 197 -1.00 24.52 18.53
C TYR A 197 0.40 24.82 18.03
N LEU A 198 0.57 24.92 16.72
CA LEU A 198 1.88 25.04 16.10
C LEU A 198 2.40 26.48 16.11
N VAL A 199 3.71 26.62 16.00
CA VAL A 199 4.37 27.90 15.74
C VAL A 199 4.36 28.15 14.23
N ASN A 200 3.75 29.25 13.79
CA ASN A 200 3.92 29.75 12.43
C ASN A 200 5.19 30.60 12.32
N TYR A 201 5.91 30.44 11.20
CA TYR A 201 7.09 31.24 10.87
C TYR A 201 6.77 32.22 9.74
N ASP A 202 7.34 33.43 9.82
CA ASP A 202 7.14 34.48 8.82
C ASP A 202 7.96 34.23 7.54
N GLU A 203 9.09 33.53 7.66
CA GLU A 203 10.02 33.29 6.55
C GLU A 203 10.43 31.82 6.51
N GLN A 204 10.61 31.29 5.29
CA GLN A 204 11.26 29.99 5.10
C GLN A 204 12.78 30.17 5.17
N LEU A 205 13.37 29.81 6.31
CA LEU A 205 14.81 29.86 6.59
C LEU A 205 15.33 28.49 7.08
N PRO A 206 16.64 28.22 7.03
CA PRO A 206 17.22 27.09 7.77
C PRO A 206 16.77 27.11 9.23
N TRP A 207 16.70 25.93 9.85
CA TRP A 207 16.08 25.76 11.17
C TRP A 207 16.69 26.69 12.23
N GLU A 208 18.00 26.87 12.19
CA GLU A 208 18.81 27.74 13.06
C GLU A 208 18.46 29.24 12.95
N ASP A 209 17.95 29.68 11.80
CA ASP A 209 17.68 31.09 11.49
C ASP A 209 16.18 31.44 11.55
N GLN A 210 15.34 30.48 11.92
CA GLN A 210 13.89 30.61 11.87
C GLN A 210 13.35 31.78 12.69
N LYS A 211 12.58 32.66 12.03
CA LYS A 211 11.91 33.80 12.66
C LYS A 211 10.45 33.47 12.90
N ARG A 212 10.06 33.42 14.17
CA ARG A 212 8.68 33.17 14.58
C ARG A 212 7.79 34.34 14.15
N GLY A 213 6.62 34.02 13.61
CA GLY A 213 5.65 35.02 13.26
C GLY A 213 5.07 35.71 14.48
N VAL A 214 4.77 37.00 14.35
CA VAL A 214 4.21 37.84 15.43
C VAL A 214 3.00 37.15 16.07
N ARG A 215 2.91 37.20 17.41
CA ARG A 215 1.80 36.57 18.13
C ARG A 215 0.46 37.07 17.58
N ASP A 216 -0.46 36.14 17.35
CA ASP A 216 -1.82 36.39 16.86
C ASP A 216 -1.89 37.05 15.45
N SER A 217 -0.78 37.12 14.70
CA SER A 217 -0.80 37.71 13.35
C SER A 217 -1.43 36.80 12.30
N HIS A 218 -1.27 35.49 12.46
CA HIS A 218 -1.64 34.46 11.48
C HIS A 218 -2.83 33.59 11.92
N GLY A 219 -3.47 33.93 13.05
CA GLY A 219 -4.45 33.05 13.69
C GLY A 219 -3.83 31.77 14.29
N PRO A 220 -4.65 30.90 14.90
CA PRO A 220 -4.17 29.64 15.47
C PRO A 220 -3.83 28.62 14.39
N ALA A 221 -2.56 28.22 14.34
CA ALA A 221 -2.09 27.07 13.59
C ALA A 221 -2.27 25.80 14.43
N THR A 222 -2.81 24.72 13.85
CA THR A 222 -3.01 23.47 14.60
C THR A 222 -2.53 22.25 13.83
N LEU A 223 -2.18 21.19 14.58
CA LEU A 223 -1.93 19.83 14.10
C LEU A 223 -2.78 18.87 14.93
N ARG A 224 -3.52 17.98 14.27
CA ARG A 224 -4.45 17.04 14.90
C ARG A 224 -4.25 15.63 14.38
N LEU A 225 -4.17 14.65 15.27
CA LEU A 225 -4.43 13.25 14.93
C LEU A 225 -5.94 13.06 14.93
N LEU A 226 -6.52 12.75 13.77
CA LEU A 226 -7.96 12.56 13.61
C LEU A 226 -8.37 11.13 13.92
N SER A 227 -7.65 10.18 13.33
CA SER A 227 -7.96 8.76 13.44
C SER A 227 -6.73 7.90 13.20
N ALA A 228 -6.81 6.69 13.73
CA ALA A 228 -5.93 5.59 13.34
C ALA A 228 -6.79 4.46 12.78
N GLU A 229 -6.34 3.87 11.68
CA GLU A 229 -7.00 2.76 11.03
C GLU A 229 -6.06 1.58 10.97
N VAL A 230 -6.63 0.39 11.01
CA VAL A 230 -5.92 -0.86 10.85
C VAL A 230 -6.58 -1.63 9.71
N MET A 231 -5.75 -2.02 8.76
CA MET A 231 -6.14 -2.82 7.61
C MET A 231 -5.39 -4.13 7.63
N GLN A 232 -6.10 -5.25 7.45
CA GLN A 232 -5.51 -6.57 7.29
C GLN A 232 -6.11 -7.28 6.09
N PHE A 233 -5.25 -7.87 5.27
CA PHE A 233 -5.60 -8.56 4.03
C PHE A 233 -5.12 -10.02 4.11
N HIS A 234 -6.04 -10.96 3.85
CA HIS A 234 -5.86 -12.42 3.87
C HIS A 234 -6.13 -13.06 2.50
N ASP A 235 -5.73 -12.40 1.43
CA ASP A 235 -6.22 -12.70 0.08
C ASP A 235 -5.17 -13.34 -0.84
N LEU A 236 -3.97 -13.64 -0.36
CA LEU A 236 -2.92 -14.33 -1.12
C LEU A 236 -2.56 -15.69 -0.47
N GLU A 237 -2.60 -16.74 -1.28
CA GLU A 237 -2.24 -18.12 -0.90
C GLU A 237 -0.91 -18.52 -1.56
N LEU A 238 0.16 -17.77 -1.24
CA LEU A 238 1.48 -17.97 -1.86
C LEU A 238 2.19 -19.22 -1.33
N THR A 239 3.03 -19.83 -2.14
CA THR A 239 3.76 -21.04 -1.75
C THR A 239 5.02 -20.71 -0.94
N ASP A 240 5.22 -21.36 0.21
CA ASP A 240 6.52 -21.37 0.88
C ASP A 240 7.45 -22.39 0.21
N LEU A 241 8.42 -21.88 -0.55
CA LEU A 241 9.44 -22.69 -1.23
C LEU A 241 10.66 -23.02 -0.36
N ALA A 242 10.75 -22.50 0.87
CA ALA A 242 11.90 -22.74 1.74
C ALA A 242 11.98 -24.19 2.24
N GLY A 243 10.82 -24.86 2.40
CA GLY A 243 10.71 -26.25 2.84
C GLY A 243 11.21 -27.28 1.81
N GLU A 244 11.40 -28.53 2.26
CA GLU A 244 11.68 -29.65 1.35
C GLU A 244 10.50 -29.89 0.41
N VAL A 245 9.29 -29.86 0.95
CA VAL A 245 8.03 -29.89 0.23
C VAL A 245 7.45 -28.48 0.23
N PRO A 246 7.13 -27.90 -0.93
CA PRO A 246 6.52 -26.58 -0.96
C PRO A 246 5.07 -26.65 -0.47
N GLU A 247 4.74 -25.86 0.54
CA GLU A 247 3.43 -25.82 1.19
C GLU A 247 2.75 -24.46 0.96
N PRO A 248 1.41 -24.43 0.81
CA PRO A 248 0.69 -23.16 0.77
C PRO A 248 0.87 -22.40 2.08
N ALA A 249 1.26 -21.14 1.99
CA ALA A 249 1.37 -20.23 3.12
C ALA A 249 0.39 -19.08 2.94
N GLN A 250 -0.53 -18.94 3.89
CA GLN A 250 -1.42 -17.79 3.90
C GLN A 250 -0.61 -16.54 4.21
N VAL A 251 -0.55 -15.62 3.25
CA VAL A 251 0.21 -14.37 3.39
C VAL A 251 -0.73 -13.28 3.87
N THR A 252 -0.39 -12.70 5.02
CA THR A 252 -1.12 -11.58 5.60
C THR A 252 -0.38 -10.27 5.37
N SER A 253 -1.11 -9.26 4.89
CA SER A 253 -0.61 -7.88 4.81
C SER A 253 -1.35 -7.03 5.82
N GLU A 254 -0.62 -6.37 6.72
CA GLU A 254 -1.19 -5.54 7.78
C GLU A 254 -0.64 -4.12 7.71
N PHE A 255 -1.52 -3.13 7.87
CA PHE A 255 -1.18 -1.71 7.79
C PHE A 255 -1.81 -0.93 8.93
N LEU A 256 -1.03 0.01 9.48
CA LEU A 256 -1.51 1.09 10.33
C LEU A 256 -1.59 2.37 9.49
N ILE A 257 -2.76 2.99 9.41
CA ILE A 257 -2.96 4.27 8.74
C ILE A 257 -3.19 5.35 9.79
N LEU A 258 -2.41 6.43 9.76
CA LEU A 258 -2.61 7.59 10.62
C LEU A 258 -3.13 8.75 9.79
N ASN A 259 -4.31 9.26 10.14
CA ASN A 259 -4.87 10.44 9.50
C ASN A 259 -4.58 11.67 10.37
N VAL A 260 -3.67 12.50 9.88
CA VAL A 260 -3.18 13.70 10.56
C VAL A 260 -3.53 14.94 9.74
N VAL A 261 -4.05 15.97 10.38
CA VAL A 261 -4.43 17.22 9.71
C VAL A 261 -3.79 18.42 10.36
N ALA A 262 -3.29 19.33 9.54
CA ALA A 262 -2.79 20.63 9.96
C ALA A 262 -3.62 21.76 9.35
N GLU A 263 -3.89 22.80 10.14
CA GLU A 263 -4.74 23.93 9.76
C GLU A 263 -4.03 25.27 9.95
N ASN A 264 -4.26 26.21 9.04
CA ASN A 264 -3.76 27.58 9.10
C ASN A 264 -2.25 27.65 9.38
N ILE A 265 -1.47 26.96 8.54
CA ILE A 265 -0.02 26.84 8.69
C ILE A 265 0.72 27.63 7.63
N SER A 266 1.83 28.24 8.01
CA SER A 266 2.70 28.91 7.04
C SER A 266 3.46 27.88 6.20
N SER A 267 3.97 28.31 5.04
CA SER A 267 4.77 27.45 4.16
C SER A 267 5.97 26.81 4.88
N ALA A 268 6.69 27.58 5.70
CA ALA A 268 7.79 27.05 6.52
C ALA A 268 7.33 25.92 7.45
N THR A 269 6.22 26.15 8.16
CA THR A 269 5.63 25.19 9.09
C THR A 269 5.20 23.92 8.36
N LEU A 270 4.55 24.05 7.19
CA LEU A 270 4.17 22.90 6.36
C LEU A 270 5.40 22.09 5.92
N GLY A 271 6.49 22.76 5.53
CA GLY A 271 7.76 22.11 5.20
C GLY A 271 8.29 21.23 6.35
N PHE A 272 8.35 21.79 7.57
CA PHE A 272 8.78 21.06 8.77
C PHE A 272 7.83 19.93 9.16
N LEU A 273 6.52 20.15 9.07
CA LEU A 273 5.54 19.10 9.36
C LEU A 273 5.66 17.94 8.38
N SER A 274 5.80 18.23 7.08
CA SER A 274 6.02 17.22 6.05
C SER A 274 7.24 16.34 6.36
N ALA A 275 8.34 16.96 6.82
CA ALA A 275 9.56 16.25 7.24
C ALA A 275 9.41 15.49 8.57
N THR A 276 8.70 16.07 9.54
CA THR A 276 8.44 15.50 10.88
C THR A 276 7.50 14.29 10.83
N LEU A 277 6.56 14.29 9.88
CA LEU A 277 5.63 13.18 9.66
C LEU A 277 6.25 12.05 8.81
N ARG A 278 7.42 12.26 8.18
CA ARG A 278 8.18 11.20 7.49
C ARG A 278 9.25 10.57 8.38
N ARG A 279 10.05 11.39 9.06
CA ARG A 279 11.22 10.92 9.81
C ARG A 279 11.17 11.28 11.28
N PRO A 280 11.35 10.32 12.20
CA PRO A 280 11.30 10.54 13.65
C PRO A 280 12.36 11.49 14.21
N ARG A 281 13.46 11.72 13.49
CA ARG A 281 14.50 12.67 13.92
C ARG A 281 14.08 14.13 13.76
N ASN A 282 13.14 14.40 12.86
CA ASN A 282 12.66 15.74 12.56
C ASN A 282 11.61 16.15 13.61
N SER A 283 11.54 17.44 13.89
CA SER A 283 10.60 17.98 14.86
C SER A 283 9.98 19.28 14.39
N SER A 284 8.81 19.61 14.95
CA SER A 284 8.13 20.88 14.75
C SER A 284 7.91 21.57 16.10
N GLN A 285 7.88 22.90 16.15
CA GLN A 285 7.63 23.62 17.41
C GLN A 285 6.13 23.81 17.66
N PHE A 286 5.73 23.73 18.94
CA PHE A 286 4.35 23.96 19.34
C PHE A 286 4.24 24.73 20.67
N TYR A 287 3.10 25.38 20.90
CA TYR A 287 2.79 26.08 22.13
C TYR A 287 2.10 25.15 23.14
N LYS A 288 2.84 24.76 24.18
CA LYS A 288 2.30 23.94 25.28
C LYS A 288 1.18 24.66 26.06
N HIS A 289 1.32 25.96 26.25
CA HIS A 289 0.35 26.84 26.92
C HIS A 289 0.36 28.22 26.25
N ASP A 290 -0.68 29.03 26.44
CA ASP A 290 -0.88 30.30 25.71
C ASP A 290 0.18 31.38 26.03
N ASN A 291 1.01 31.16 27.05
CA ASN A 291 2.07 32.09 27.50
C ASN A 291 3.45 31.79 26.91
N PHE A 292 3.64 30.68 26.18
CA PHE A 292 4.96 30.20 25.71
C PHE A 292 5.62 31.02 24.59
N TYR A 293 5.02 32.14 24.17
CA TYR A 293 5.59 32.99 23.13
C TYR A 293 6.93 33.63 23.54
N ARG A 294 7.20 33.73 24.86
CA ARG A 294 8.44 34.31 25.42
C ARG A 294 9.56 33.30 25.68
N GLU A 295 9.25 32.00 25.65
CA GLU A 295 10.21 30.92 25.91
C GLU A 295 10.54 30.17 24.62
N SER A 296 11.54 29.30 24.66
CA SER A 296 11.78 28.35 23.57
C SER A 296 10.67 27.28 23.59
N PRO A 297 9.82 27.20 22.56
CA PRO A 297 8.70 26.27 22.51
C PRO A 297 9.25 24.84 22.45
N PRO A 298 8.55 23.89 23.08
CA PRO A 298 8.92 22.49 22.99
C PRO A 298 8.88 21.98 21.54
N GLN A 299 9.65 20.93 21.31
CA GLN A 299 9.68 20.21 20.04
C GLN A 299 8.69 19.05 20.06
N LEU A 300 7.98 18.87 18.95
CA LEU A 300 7.07 17.78 18.67
C LEU A 300 7.67 16.87 17.60
N TYR A 301 7.94 15.63 17.98
CA TYR A 301 8.27 14.54 17.06
C TYR A 301 6.96 13.85 16.64
N ALA A 302 6.24 14.48 15.71
CA ALA A 302 4.82 14.16 15.43
C ALA A 302 4.59 12.71 15.01
N LEU A 303 5.42 12.16 14.11
CA LEU A 303 5.32 10.74 13.70
C LEU A 303 5.41 9.83 14.91
N THR A 304 6.47 9.95 15.72
CA THR A 304 6.64 9.12 16.93
C THR A 304 5.50 9.29 17.92
N LYS A 305 5.05 10.52 18.17
CA LYS A 305 3.96 10.80 19.12
C LYS A 305 2.66 10.15 18.68
N PHE A 306 2.23 10.37 17.44
CA PHE A 306 0.96 9.85 16.94
C PHE A 306 0.97 8.34 16.73
N THR A 307 2.08 7.78 16.22
CA THR A 307 2.22 6.34 16.11
C THR A 307 2.19 5.66 17.48
N ASN A 308 2.81 6.24 18.51
CA ASN A 308 2.75 5.69 19.86
C ASN A 308 1.32 5.64 20.41
N LEU A 309 0.52 6.69 20.19
CA LEU A 309 -0.89 6.73 20.61
C LEU A 309 -1.72 5.65 19.91
N ALA A 310 -1.50 5.46 18.61
CA ALA A 310 -2.20 4.41 17.85
C ALA A 310 -1.80 3.00 18.31
N ILE A 311 -0.49 2.75 18.50
CA ILE A 311 0.01 1.47 19.00
C ILE A 311 -0.56 1.17 20.39
N GLU A 312 -0.62 2.15 21.28
CA GLU A 312 -1.21 1.99 22.61
C GLU A 312 -2.68 1.56 22.52
N ARG A 313 -3.47 2.16 21.62
CA ARG A 313 -4.86 1.74 21.38
C ARG A 313 -4.99 0.33 20.81
N ILE A 314 -4.09 -0.06 19.91
CA ILE A 314 -4.06 -1.42 19.32
C ILE A 314 -3.68 -2.46 20.38
N ASP A 315 -2.60 -2.21 21.12
CA ASP A 315 -2.09 -3.15 22.11
C ASP A 315 -3.05 -3.29 23.30
N ALA A 316 -3.71 -2.20 23.72
CA ALA A 316 -4.79 -2.24 24.69
C ALA A 316 -5.98 -3.07 24.19
N ALA A 317 -6.38 -2.91 22.92
CA ALA A 317 -7.45 -3.70 22.30
C ALA A 317 -7.12 -5.20 22.23
N LEU A 318 -5.85 -5.54 22.04
CA LEU A 318 -5.35 -6.91 22.00
C LEU A 318 -4.98 -7.48 23.39
N GLY A 319 -5.05 -6.66 24.45
CA GLY A 319 -4.66 -7.06 25.80
C GLY A 319 -3.19 -7.46 25.93
N ARG A 320 -2.29 -6.82 25.18
CA ARG A 320 -0.85 -7.13 25.17
C ARG A 320 0.00 -5.93 25.59
N GLU A 321 1.23 -6.21 26.01
CA GLU A 321 2.24 -5.15 26.20
C GLU A 321 2.62 -4.53 24.85
N ARG A 322 3.28 -3.37 24.93
CA ARG A 322 3.68 -2.60 23.77
C ARG A 322 4.45 -3.46 22.76
N SER A 323 3.87 -3.69 21.59
CA SER A 323 4.34 -4.63 20.57
C SER A 323 5.18 -4.00 19.47
N MET A 324 5.09 -2.67 19.30
CA MET A 324 5.67 -1.94 18.20
C MET A 324 6.32 -0.61 18.63
N ARG A 325 7.26 -0.15 17.81
CA ARG A 325 7.85 1.19 17.87
C ARG A 325 8.25 1.68 16.49
N VAL A 326 8.46 2.99 16.37
CA VAL A 326 9.00 3.60 15.15
C VAL A 326 10.54 3.51 15.15
N SER A 327 11.13 3.07 14.05
CA SER A 327 12.57 3.06 13.81
C SER A 327 13.11 4.45 13.45
N SER A 328 14.42 4.64 13.38
CA SER A 328 15.02 5.89 12.92
C SER A 328 14.64 6.28 11.48
N GLU A 329 14.25 5.30 10.66
CA GLU A 329 13.84 5.49 9.27
C GLU A 329 12.34 5.79 9.12
N GLY A 330 11.58 5.80 10.22
CA GLY A 330 10.12 6.01 10.18
C GLY A 330 9.31 4.72 10.00
N ARG A 331 9.95 3.55 9.94
CA ARG A 331 9.30 2.23 9.82
C ARG A 331 8.77 1.73 11.16
N LEU A 332 7.67 0.97 11.16
CA LEU A 332 7.28 0.19 12.34
C LEU A 332 8.18 -1.03 12.48
N VAL A 333 8.65 -1.26 13.70
CA VAL A 333 9.43 -2.45 14.08
C VAL A 333 8.86 -3.07 15.34
N ALA A 334 8.89 -4.40 15.43
CA ALA A 334 8.46 -5.13 16.61
C ALA A 334 9.39 -4.85 17.81
N THR A 335 8.84 -4.81 19.02
CA THR A 335 9.58 -4.56 20.28
C THR A 335 9.98 -5.85 21.01
N ALA A 336 9.13 -6.88 20.96
CA ALA A 336 9.24 -8.06 21.82
C ALA A 336 9.67 -9.35 21.09
N ALA A 337 9.66 -9.37 19.75
CA ALA A 337 9.99 -10.57 18.99
C ALA A 337 11.48 -10.61 18.65
N ALA A 338 12.14 -11.75 18.91
CA ALA A 338 13.38 -12.08 18.22
C ALA A 338 13.10 -12.01 16.71
N PRO A 339 14.03 -11.47 15.88
CA PRO A 339 13.84 -11.50 14.44
C PRO A 339 13.67 -12.96 14.04
N GLY A 340 12.43 -13.36 13.72
CA GLY A 340 12.18 -14.64 13.09
C GLY A 340 12.94 -14.71 11.75
N PRO A 341 13.00 -15.89 11.12
CA PRO A 341 13.50 -15.96 9.74
C PRO A 341 12.75 -14.91 8.91
N ALA A 342 13.50 -14.08 8.19
CA ALA A 342 12.91 -13.04 7.37
C ALA A 342 12.01 -13.70 6.33
N GLY A 343 10.70 -13.47 6.41
CA GLY A 343 9.75 -13.98 5.43
C GLY A 343 10.13 -13.56 4.01
N THR A 344 9.77 -14.37 3.03
CA THR A 344 9.91 -14.03 1.61
C THR A 344 9.04 -12.83 1.26
N PHE A 345 7.83 -12.77 1.82
CA PHE A 345 6.93 -11.62 1.68
C PHE A 345 7.33 -10.49 2.62
N THR A 346 7.74 -9.34 2.08
CA THR A 346 8.17 -8.17 2.86
C THR A 346 7.51 -6.92 2.32
N LEU A 347 6.72 -6.26 3.16
CA LEU A 347 6.11 -4.99 2.81
C LEU A 347 7.18 -3.89 2.66
N PRO A 348 6.97 -2.92 1.74
CA PRO A 348 7.92 -1.86 1.45
C PRO A 348 8.01 -0.82 2.59
N ALA A 349 8.78 0.25 2.37
CA ALA A 349 8.84 1.38 3.31
C ALA A 349 7.47 2.06 3.47
N PRO A 350 7.25 2.84 4.55
CA PRO A 350 6.03 3.59 4.74
C PRO A 350 5.81 4.55 3.59
N GLN A 351 4.57 4.65 3.14
CA GLN A 351 4.17 5.60 2.11
C GLN A 351 3.11 6.55 2.68
N ARG A 352 2.77 7.59 1.92
CA ARG A 352 1.75 8.55 2.37
C ARG A 352 0.91 9.12 1.25
N VAL A 353 -0.30 9.52 1.60
CA VAL A 353 -1.17 10.31 0.74
C VAL A 353 -1.38 11.66 1.39
N VAL A 354 -1.03 12.73 0.69
CA VAL A 354 -1.11 14.08 1.20
C VAL A 354 -1.94 14.94 0.27
N PHE A 355 -2.79 15.79 0.84
CA PHE A 355 -3.31 16.93 0.09
C PHE A 355 -3.14 18.23 0.85
N ALA A 356 -2.98 19.32 0.12
CA ALA A 356 -2.86 20.65 0.69
C ALA A 356 -3.72 21.66 -0.07
N VAL A 357 -4.43 22.49 0.70
CA VAL A 357 -5.32 23.54 0.21
C VAL A 357 -4.83 24.88 0.76
N PRO A 358 -4.51 25.85 -0.11
CA PRO A 358 -4.08 27.18 0.31
C PRO A 358 -5.23 27.99 0.92
N ASN A 359 -4.88 28.98 1.74
CA ASN A 359 -5.82 30.00 2.23
C ASN A 359 -6.23 30.96 1.12
N PRO A 360 -7.39 31.64 1.24
CA PRO A 360 -7.79 32.68 0.29
C PRO A 360 -6.86 33.90 0.39
N ALA A 361 -6.75 34.64 -0.71
CA ALA A 361 -6.02 35.89 -0.75
C ALA A 361 -6.76 37.00 0.00
N LYS A 362 -6.02 38.00 0.46
CA LYS A 362 -6.63 39.26 0.93
C LYS A 362 -7.20 40.03 -0.27
N PRO A 363 -8.43 40.55 -0.21
CA PRO A 363 -8.99 41.39 -1.27
C PRO A 363 -8.10 42.61 -1.57
N ALA A 364 -7.87 42.91 -2.85
CA ALA A 364 -7.06 44.05 -3.25
C ALA A 364 -7.84 45.36 -3.04
N LYS A 365 -7.17 46.41 -2.52
CA LYS A 365 -7.82 47.71 -2.20
C LYS A 365 -8.44 48.45 -3.40
N SER A 366 -8.12 48.05 -4.64
CA SER A 366 -8.46 48.79 -5.87
C SER A 366 -9.58 48.16 -6.71
N LEU A 367 -10.11 47.00 -6.35
CA LEU A 367 -11.26 46.41 -7.06
C LEU A 367 -12.54 47.05 -6.54
N ARG A 368 -13.36 47.59 -7.45
CA ARG A 368 -14.62 48.27 -7.10
C ARG A 368 -15.58 47.26 -6.48
N LEU A 369 -16.10 47.58 -5.28
CA LEU A 369 -17.03 46.76 -4.48
C LEU A 369 -18.18 46.12 -5.27
N THR A 370 -18.65 46.72 -6.36
CA THR A 370 -19.78 46.19 -7.16
C THR A 370 -19.42 45.01 -8.06
N GLU A 371 -18.15 44.83 -8.44
CA GLU A 371 -17.69 43.62 -9.15
C GLU A 371 -17.28 42.52 -8.16
N THR A 372 -17.24 42.86 -6.87
CA THR A 372 -16.61 42.07 -5.83
C THR A 372 -17.45 41.83 -4.58
N LEU A 373 -18.77 41.95 -4.65
CA LEU A 373 -19.66 41.41 -3.61
C LEU A 373 -19.56 39.86 -3.46
N SER A 374 -18.68 39.22 -4.24
CA SER A 374 -18.14 37.86 -4.12
C SER A 374 -16.88 37.73 -3.21
N GLU A 375 -16.39 38.82 -2.61
CA GLU A 375 -15.11 38.89 -1.87
C GLU A 375 -15.18 38.34 -0.44
N GLY A 376 -15.35 37.02 -0.38
CA GLY A 376 -14.47 36.14 0.39
C GLY A 376 -13.66 35.21 -0.54
N ASN A 377 -13.51 35.57 -1.83
CA ASN A 377 -12.75 34.93 -2.92
C ASN A 377 -12.35 33.45 -2.71
N ASN A 378 -13.36 32.58 -2.54
CA ASN A 378 -13.17 31.15 -2.65
C ASN A 378 -12.54 30.82 -4.00
N GLY A 379 -11.36 30.20 -3.98
CA GLY A 379 -10.58 29.89 -5.16
C GLY A 379 -9.47 30.89 -5.53
N SER A 380 -9.31 31.99 -4.78
CA SER A 380 -8.10 32.84 -4.84
C SER A 380 -6.95 32.24 -4.02
N VAL A 381 -5.72 32.66 -4.28
CA VAL A 381 -4.52 32.30 -3.49
C VAL A 381 -3.64 33.54 -3.30
N PRO A 382 -2.85 33.63 -2.22
CA PRO A 382 -1.89 34.72 -2.05
C PRO A 382 -1.01 34.90 -3.29
N ASP A 383 -0.66 36.15 -3.61
CA ASP A 383 0.14 36.50 -4.80
C ASP A 383 1.48 35.74 -4.85
N THR A 384 2.00 35.35 -3.69
CA THR A 384 3.22 34.56 -3.57
C THR A 384 3.10 33.46 -2.51
N ILE A 385 2.89 32.21 -2.96
CA ILE A 385 3.24 31.03 -2.16
C ILE A 385 4.68 30.67 -2.53
N GLY A 386 5.60 30.87 -1.58
CA GLY A 386 7.02 30.60 -1.81
C GLY A 386 7.29 29.11 -2.07
N ALA A 387 8.30 28.84 -2.90
CA ALA A 387 8.90 27.52 -3.03
C ALA A 387 9.23 26.90 -1.66
N PRO A 388 9.13 25.57 -1.47
CA PRO A 388 9.73 24.91 -0.32
C PRO A 388 11.21 25.27 -0.20
N LEU A 389 11.69 25.47 1.04
CA LEU A 389 13.08 25.87 1.32
C LEU A 389 14.12 25.02 0.57
N ILE A 390 13.93 23.70 0.52
CA ILE A 390 14.85 22.76 -0.12
C ILE A 390 14.90 22.92 -1.66
N LEU A 391 13.85 23.48 -2.25
CA LEU A 391 13.72 23.75 -3.68
C LEU A 391 14.00 25.22 -4.02
N ARG A 392 14.42 26.02 -3.04
CA ARG A 392 14.65 27.45 -3.24
C ARG A 392 16.01 27.67 -3.92
N GLY A 393 16.01 27.99 -5.21
CA GLY A 393 17.23 28.20 -6.00
C GLY A 393 16.97 28.91 -7.35
N ALA A 394 18.04 29.36 -8.01
CA ALA A 394 17.95 30.07 -9.28
C ALA A 394 17.71 29.08 -10.44
N GLU A 395 16.67 29.36 -11.24
CA GLU A 395 16.21 28.61 -12.42
C GLU A 395 15.38 27.34 -12.14
N SER A 396 14.21 27.52 -11.53
CA SER A 396 13.15 26.51 -11.52
C SER A 396 12.16 26.74 -12.66
N THR A 397 11.85 25.71 -13.45
CA THR A 397 10.72 25.73 -14.40
C THR A 397 9.42 25.22 -13.78
N TRP A 398 9.47 24.78 -12.51
CA TRP A 398 8.32 24.19 -11.82
C TRP A 398 7.48 25.30 -11.20
N ALA A 399 6.17 25.17 -11.29
CA ALA A 399 5.26 26.04 -10.54
C ALA A 399 5.33 25.75 -9.03
N TRP A 400 4.96 26.73 -8.20
CA TRP A 400 5.02 26.58 -6.73
C TRP A 400 4.24 25.35 -6.24
N HIS A 401 3.07 25.06 -6.82
CA HIS A 401 2.24 23.92 -6.42
C HIS A 401 2.86 22.57 -6.83
N GLU A 402 3.67 22.53 -7.89
CA GLU A 402 4.44 21.35 -8.30
C GLU A 402 5.57 21.09 -7.31
N GLN A 403 6.29 22.14 -6.93
CA GLN A 403 7.34 22.07 -5.92
C GLN A 403 6.80 21.62 -4.55
N TRP A 404 5.64 22.16 -4.13
CA TRP A 404 4.96 21.72 -2.91
C TRP A 404 4.44 20.30 -3.01
N ALA A 405 3.90 19.87 -4.14
CA ALA A 405 3.48 18.48 -4.32
C ALA A 405 4.68 17.53 -4.15
N TRP A 406 5.82 17.86 -4.76
CA TRP A 406 7.05 17.10 -4.55
C TRP A 406 7.52 17.07 -3.09
N GLN A 407 7.53 18.21 -2.39
CA GLN A 407 7.89 18.28 -0.98
C GLN A 407 6.92 17.49 -0.08
N LEU A 408 5.63 17.47 -0.44
CA LEU A 408 4.57 16.82 0.34
C LEU A 408 4.42 15.34 0.04
N MET A 409 4.85 14.80 -1.09
CA MET A 409 4.93 13.34 -1.25
C MET A 409 6.22 12.81 -0.63
N ASN A 410 7.35 13.47 -0.87
CA ASN A 410 8.65 12.96 -0.43
C ASN A 410 8.99 13.33 1.00
N GLY A 411 8.45 14.39 1.59
CA GLY A 411 8.76 14.74 2.99
C GLY A 411 10.23 15.01 3.20
N ALA A 412 10.86 15.56 2.16
CA ALA A 412 12.28 15.82 2.13
C ALA A 412 12.64 16.74 3.30
N ASP A 413 13.74 16.42 3.98
CA ASP A 413 14.27 17.23 5.07
C ASP A 413 15.53 17.97 4.61
N SER A 414 16.17 18.72 5.50
CA SER A 414 17.36 19.50 5.18
C SER A 414 18.59 18.65 4.83
N TYR A 415 18.50 17.32 4.92
CA TYR A 415 19.58 16.44 4.49
C TYR A 415 19.46 16.20 2.99
N PRO A 416 20.59 16.17 2.26
CA PRO A 416 20.59 16.03 0.81
C PRO A 416 20.19 14.61 0.42
N GLU A 417 18.90 14.33 0.44
CA GLU A 417 18.31 13.42 -0.53
C GLU A 417 18.40 14.05 -1.91
N GLN A 418 18.28 13.23 -2.95
CA GLN A 418 18.41 13.67 -4.33
C GLN A 418 17.26 14.61 -4.70
N VAL A 419 17.41 15.90 -4.37
CA VAL A 419 16.55 16.97 -4.85
C VAL A 419 16.66 16.97 -6.38
N PRO A 420 15.56 16.73 -7.11
CA PRO A 420 15.63 16.66 -8.56
C PRO A 420 15.98 18.02 -9.14
N ALA A 421 16.64 18.01 -10.30
CA ALA A 421 16.76 19.20 -11.10
C ALA A 421 15.36 19.71 -11.45
N GLN A 422 15.06 20.99 -11.21
CA GLN A 422 13.72 21.56 -11.40
C GLN A 422 13.45 21.91 -12.88
N THR A 423 13.64 20.93 -13.75
CA THR A 423 13.42 20.98 -15.20
C THR A 423 12.11 20.28 -15.58
N ASN A 424 11.53 20.61 -16.74
CA ASN A 424 10.31 19.94 -17.20
C ASN A 424 10.49 18.41 -17.37
N SER A 425 11.65 17.95 -17.83
CA SER A 425 11.92 16.51 -17.99
C SER A 425 11.83 15.76 -16.66
N ALA A 426 12.49 16.27 -15.61
CA ALA A 426 12.40 15.69 -14.28
C ALA A 426 10.98 15.77 -13.71
N ARG A 427 10.26 16.87 -13.96
CA ARG A 427 8.88 17.05 -13.51
C ARG A 427 7.96 15.96 -14.04
N ASP A 428 8.10 15.63 -15.32
CA ASP A 428 7.17 14.76 -16.03
C ASP A 428 7.24 13.31 -15.50
N GLY A 429 8.35 12.91 -14.86
CA GLY A 429 8.45 11.64 -14.13
C GLY A 429 7.66 11.59 -12.82
N PHE A 430 7.23 12.74 -12.28
CA PHE A 430 6.45 12.80 -11.03
C PHE A 430 4.97 13.12 -11.26
N VAL A 431 4.62 13.79 -12.35
CA VAL A 431 3.25 14.30 -12.56
C VAL A 431 2.32 13.19 -13.01
N ALA A 432 1.43 12.75 -12.12
CA ALA A 432 0.34 11.84 -12.47
C ALA A 432 -0.81 12.58 -13.18
N ALA A 433 -1.20 13.76 -12.68
CA ALA A 433 -2.28 14.54 -13.30
C ALA A 433 -2.17 16.04 -13.03
N LYS A 434 -2.54 16.84 -14.04
CA LYS A 434 -2.82 18.27 -13.89
C LYS A 434 -4.27 18.54 -14.25
N LEU A 435 -5.01 19.07 -13.29
CA LEU A 435 -6.42 19.43 -13.41
C LEU A 435 -6.54 20.94 -13.20
N SER A 436 -7.70 21.52 -13.53
CA SER A 436 -7.95 22.96 -13.48
C SER A 436 -7.56 23.63 -12.15
N SER A 437 -7.69 22.90 -11.04
CA SER A 437 -7.39 23.39 -9.70
C SER A 437 -6.43 22.49 -8.90
N TRP A 438 -5.88 21.42 -9.49
CA TRP A 438 -5.08 20.44 -8.77
C TRP A 438 -3.86 19.99 -9.54
N THR A 439 -2.76 19.85 -8.81
CA THR A 439 -1.57 19.13 -9.25
C THR A 439 -1.45 17.86 -8.43
N ILE A 440 -1.37 16.73 -9.11
CA ILE A 440 -1.21 15.42 -8.50
C ILE A 440 0.14 14.88 -8.93
N MET A 441 0.99 14.59 -7.95
CA MET A 441 2.28 13.94 -8.16
C MET A 441 2.36 12.63 -7.39
N THR A 442 3.15 11.71 -7.93
CA THR A 442 3.43 10.39 -7.37
C THR A 442 4.93 10.17 -7.29
N SER A 443 5.36 9.46 -6.25
CA SER A 443 6.70 8.90 -6.11
C SER A 443 6.61 7.54 -5.40
N ASP A 444 7.75 6.89 -5.21
CA ASP A 444 7.91 5.69 -4.39
C ASP A 444 7.53 5.91 -2.90
N GLU A 445 7.56 7.16 -2.44
CA GLU A 445 7.16 7.59 -1.10
C GLU A 445 5.64 7.86 -0.98
N GLY A 446 4.92 7.92 -2.11
CA GLY A 446 3.45 8.01 -2.14
C GLY A 446 2.89 9.08 -3.08
N VAL A 447 1.80 9.75 -2.66
CA VAL A 447 1.01 10.65 -3.51
C VAL A 447 0.82 12.00 -2.84
N ALA A 448 1.00 13.09 -3.58
CA ALA A 448 0.65 14.42 -3.14
C ALA A 448 -0.27 15.14 -4.11
N MET A 449 -1.29 15.80 -3.55
CA MET A 449 -2.26 16.61 -4.27
C MET A 449 -2.22 18.03 -3.74
N VAL A 450 -1.70 18.95 -4.53
CA VAL A 450 -1.67 20.37 -4.16
C VAL A 450 -2.66 21.13 -4.99
N ARG A 451 -3.54 21.86 -4.28
CA ARG A 451 -4.52 22.70 -4.93
C ARG A 451 -3.91 24.03 -5.35
N THR A 452 -4.19 24.47 -6.57
CA THR A 452 -3.72 25.77 -7.11
C THR A 452 -4.61 26.95 -6.72
N LYS A 453 -5.74 26.66 -6.07
CA LYS A 453 -6.79 27.58 -5.65
C LYS A 453 -7.15 27.31 -4.18
N SER A 454 -7.62 28.30 -3.41
CA SER A 454 -8.18 28.04 -2.07
C SER A 454 -9.48 27.23 -2.11
N ALA A 455 -10.01 26.86 -0.94
CA ALA A 455 -11.23 26.06 -0.84
C ALA A 455 -12.40 26.66 -1.66
N SER A 456 -12.87 25.96 -2.68
CA SER A 456 -14.02 26.27 -3.54
C SER A 456 -14.74 24.97 -3.95
N ARG A 457 -16.00 25.06 -4.39
CA ARG A 457 -16.82 23.90 -4.84
C ARG A 457 -16.25 23.16 -6.07
N GLU A 458 -15.31 23.75 -6.80
CA GLU A 458 -14.69 23.13 -7.97
C GLU A 458 -13.68 22.04 -7.56
N GLY A 459 -13.79 20.85 -8.16
CA GLY A 459 -12.74 19.83 -8.06
C GLY A 459 -12.55 19.27 -6.65
N MET A 460 -13.56 19.33 -5.79
CA MET A 460 -13.39 18.92 -4.41
C MET A 460 -13.23 17.42 -4.17
N ARG A 461 -13.70 16.62 -5.14
CA ARG A 461 -13.68 15.16 -5.10
C ARG A 461 -12.30 14.61 -4.69
N TYR A 462 -11.23 15.33 -4.98
CA TYR A 462 -9.86 14.86 -4.72
C TYR A 462 -9.47 14.91 -3.23
N TRP A 463 -9.85 15.94 -2.46
CA TRP A 463 -9.52 15.92 -1.02
C TRP A 463 -10.37 14.94 -0.23
N SER A 464 -11.63 14.71 -0.62
CA SER A 464 -12.47 13.74 0.08
C SER A 464 -12.00 12.29 -0.14
N MET A 465 -11.32 12.04 -1.27
CA MET A 465 -10.78 10.72 -1.61
C MET A 465 -9.36 10.49 -1.10
N ALA A 466 -8.64 11.55 -0.73
CA ALA A 466 -7.24 11.47 -0.34
C ALA A 466 -7.01 10.56 0.87
N GLY A 467 -7.79 10.73 1.95
CA GLY A 467 -7.65 9.89 3.14
C GLY A 467 -8.25 8.49 3.01
N THR A 468 -8.92 8.21 1.91
CA THR A 468 -9.68 6.97 1.70
C THR A 468 -9.18 6.23 0.47
N ARG A 469 -9.70 6.54 -0.71
CA ARG A 469 -9.51 5.78 -1.95
C ARG A 469 -8.09 5.80 -2.47
N PHE A 470 -7.37 6.90 -2.30
CA PHE A 470 -5.97 6.96 -2.72
C PHE A 470 -5.06 6.19 -1.76
N VAL A 471 -5.44 6.08 -0.48
CA VAL A 471 -4.78 5.16 0.46
C VAL A 471 -5.00 3.71 0.03
N ASP A 472 -6.19 3.35 -0.45
CA ASP A 472 -6.48 2.00 -0.98
C ASP A 472 -5.57 1.65 -2.17
N LEU A 473 -5.40 2.59 -3.13
CA LEU A 473 -4.49 2.39 -4.27
C LEU A 473 -3.02 2.28 -3.85
N VAL A 474 -2.59 3.07 -2.87
CA VAL A 474 -1.22 2.96 -2.34
C VAL A 474 -1.01 1.63 -1.65
N MET A 475 -1.94 1.19 -0.79
CA MET A 475 -1.85 -0.14 -0.14
C MET A 475 -1.84 -1.27 -1.17
N LEU A 476 -2.66 -1.19 -2.22
CA LEU A 476 -2.66 -2.14 -3.33
C LEU A 476 -1.27 -2.22 -3.99
N GLN A 477 -0.65 -1.08 -4.30
CA GLN A 477 0.70 -1.03 -4.87
C GLN A 477 1.75 -1.59 -3.89
N MET A 478 1.67 -1.25 -2.61
CA MET A 478 2.59 -1.77 -1.60
C MET A 478 2.52 -3.30 -1.48
N ARG A 479 1.31 -3.85 -1.59
CA ARG A 479 1.08 -5.31 -1.60
C ARG A 479 1.59 -5.95 -2.88
N ALA A 480 1.41 -5.30 -4.04
CA ALA A 480 1.98 -5.76 -5.31
C ALA A 480 3.51 -5.84 -5.25
N GLN A 481 4.18 -4.82 -4.69
CA GLN A 481 5.63 -4.81 -4.47
C GLN A 481 6.10 -5.93 -3.53
N ALA A 482 5.35 -6.20 -2.47
CA ALA A 482 5.66 -7.30 -1.56
C ALA A 482 5.51 -8.66 -2.24
N GLY A 483 4.52 -8.80 -3.12
CA GLY A 483 4.36 -9.97 -4.00
C GLY A 483 5.56 -10.15 -4.94
N GLU A 484 6.01 -9.08 -5.60
CA GLU A 484 7.21 -9.11 -6.46
C GLU A 484 8.47 -9.51 -5.67
N THR A 485 8.64 -8.94 -4.47
CA THR A 485 9.76 -9.28 -3.59
C THR A 485 9.72 -10.74 -3.17
N HIS A 486 8.52 -11.28 -2.88
CA HIS A 486 8.32 -12.69 -2.61
C HIS A 486 8.75 -13.53 -3.82
N LEU A 487 8.26 -13.23 -5.02
CA LEU A 487 8.59 -13.97 -6.25
C LEU A 487 10.10 -14.03 -6.49
N ARG A 488 10.81 -12.91 -6.31
CA ARG A 488 12.28 -12.86 -6.47
C ARG A 488 13.04 -13.66 -5.43
N LYS A 489 12.68 -13.54 -4.16
CA LYS A 489 13.32 -14.32 -3.09
C LYS A 489 13.04 -15.81 -3.26
N SER A 490 11.81 -16.17 -3.60
CA SER A 490 11.40 -17.54 -3.91
C SER A 490 12.19 -18.09 -5.11
N LEU A 491 12.39 -17.31 -6.17
CA LEU A 491 13.26 -17.69 -7.29
C LEU A 491 14.73 -17.88 -6.86
N GLN A 492 15.25 -17.00 -6.00
CA GLN A 492 16.59 -17.15 -5.44
C GLN A 492 16.73 -18.46 -4.66
N ILE A 493 15.76 -18.80 -3.79
CA ILE A 493 15.72 -20.06 -3.02
C ILE A 493 15.77 -21.27 -3.95
N VAL A 494 14.96 -21.30 -5.02
CA VAL A 494 15.00 -22.39 -6.01
C VAL A 494 16.41 -22.53 -6.60
N GLY A 495 17.06 -21.40 -6.91
CA GLY A 495 18.40 -21.41 -7.52
C GLY A 495 19.51 -21.90 -6.58
N GLU A 496 19.46 -21.50 -5.31
CA GLU A 496 20.42 -21.92 -4.29
C GLU A 496 20.27 -23.41 -3.98
N GLN A 497 19.03 -23.91 -3.83
CA GLN A 497 18.78 -25.33 -3.58
C GLN A 497 19.20 -26.22 -4.78
N SER A 498 19.02 -25.74 -6.01
CA SER A 498 19.52 -26.43 -7.22
C SER A 498 21.04 -26.60 -7.24
N GLN A 499 21.80 -25.68 -6.65
CA GLN A 499 23.27 -25.78 -6.64
C GLN A 499 23.77 -26.79 -5.60
N VAL A 500 23.17 -26.80 -4.42
CA VAL A 500 23.60 -27.67 -3.29
C VAL A 500 23.31 -29.15 -3.57
N LYS A 501 22.25 -29.49 -4.29
CA LYS A 501 21.83 -30.89 -4.53
C LYS A 501 22.45 -31.55 -5.78
N ARG A 502 23.37 -30.88 -6.48
CA ARG A 502 24.00 -31.40 -7.71
C ARG A 502 25.17 -32.36 -7.48
N GLU A 503 25.66 -32.48 -6.25
CA GLU A 503 26.70 -33.43 -5.85
C GLU A 503 26.06 -34.73 -5.34
N GLY A 504 25.75 -35.65 -6.26
CA GLY A 504 25.12 -36.92 -5.92
C GLY A 504 24.95 -37.86 -7.10
N ASP A 505 24.46 -39.07 -6.81
CA ASP A 505 24.19 -40.11 -7.80
C ASP A 505 23.17 -39.65 -8.87
N GLN A 506 23.18 -40.24 -10.07
CA GLN A 506 22.34 -39.77 -11.19
C GLN A 506 20.84 -39.74 -10.85
N GLU A 507 20.34 -40.72 -10.09
CA GLU A 507 18.95 -40.75 -9.64
C GLU A 507 18.61 -39.62 -8.65
N VAL A 508 19.53 -39.30 -7.73
CA VAL A 508 19.36 -38.20 -6.77
C VAL A 508 19.29 -36.86 -7.51
N ARG A 509 20.14 -36.70 -8.52
CA ARG A 509 20.16 -35.51 -9.38
C ARG A 509 18.90 -35.38 -10.22
N GLN A 510 18.37 -36.49 -10.76
CA GLN A 510 17.11 -36.47 -11.50
C GLN A 510 15.92 -36.10 -10.60
N ARG A 511 15.86 -36.64 -9.38
CA ARG A 511 14.82 -36.29 -8.39
C ARG A 511 14.92 -34.83 -7.97
N ALA A 512 16.13 -34.31 -7.77
CA ALA A 512 16.34 -32.90 -7.44
C ALA A 512 15.85 -31.97 -8.56
N LEU A 513 16.16 -32.28 -9.83
CA LEU A 513 15.68 -31.48 -10.96
C LEU A 513 14.16 -31.53 -11.13
N ARG A 514 13.52 -32.68 -10.88
CA ARG A 514 12.04 -32.75 -10.86
C ARG A 514 11.47 -31.88 -9.75
N ALA A 515 12.01 -31.95 -8.54
CA ALA A 515 11.56 -31.12 -7.44
C ALA A 515 11.75 -29.61 -7.72
N ASP A 516 12.81 -29.23 -8.43
CA ASP A 516 13.03 -27.85 -8.84
C ASP A 516 12.08 -27.39 -9.94
N LEU A 517 11.71 -28.26 -10.89
CA LEU A 517 10.64 -27.99 -11.87
C LEU A 517 9.28 -27.80 -11.16
N ASP A 518 8.94 -28.69 -10.23
CA ASP A 518 7.69 -28.59 -9.45
C ASP A 518 7.63 -27.28 -8.65
N ARG A 519 8.77 -26.81 -8.11
CA ARG A 519 8.86 -25.51 -7.42
C ARG A 519 8.72 -24.33 -8.36
N LEU A 520 9.29 -24.40 -9.57
CA LEU A 520 9.11 -23.37 -10.58
C LEU A 520 7.65 -23.30 -11.04
N GLU A 521 6.99 -24.43 -11.24
CA GLU A 521 5.56 -24.46 -11.57
C GLU A 521 4.72 -23.80 -10.48
N LYS A 522 4.96 -24.13 -9.21
CA LYS A 522 4.29 -23.45 -8.08
C LYS A 522 4.57 -21.95 -8.04
N LEU A 523 5.81 -21.54 -8.29
CA LEU A 523 6.18 -20.13 -8.37
C LEU A 523 5.47 -19.40 -9.52
N GLN A 524 5.23 -20.07 -10.66
CA GLN A 524 4.44 -19.53 -11.76
C GLN A 524 2.97 -19.38 -11.38
N LEU A 525 2.41 -20.31 -10.61
CA LEU A 525 1.06 -20.18 -10.05
C LEU A 525 0.96 -19.00 -9.08
N ASP A 526 1.93 -18.84 -8.17
CA ASP A 526 2.02 -17.68 -7.28
C ASP A 526 2.08 -16.37 -8.07
N HIS A 527 2.83 -16.34 -9.19
CA HIS A 527 2.90 -15.16 -10.06
C HIS A 527 1.54 -14.84 -10.72
N ILE A 528 0.81 -15.86 -11.19
CA ILE A 528 -0.54 -15.68 -11.74
C ILE A 528 -1.48 -15.13 -10.65
N GLU A 529 -1.42 -15.66 -9.43
CA GLU A 529 -2.26 -15.19 -8.33
C GLU A 529 -1.98 -13.72 -7.98
N ILE A 530 -0.71 -13.33 -7.86
CA ILE A 530 -0.31 -11.94 -7.62
C ILE A 530 -0.80 -11.04 -8.75
N ARG A 531 -0.66 -11.50 -10.00
CA ARG A 531 -1.11 -10.75 -11.17
C ARG A 531 -2.62 -10.52 -11.14
N ASP A 532 -3.40 -11.56 -10.89
CA ASP A 532 -4.86 -11.47 -10.96
C ASP A 532 -5.44 -10.67 -9.79
N LYS A 533 -4.80 -10.74 -8.61
CA LYS A 533 -5.32 -10.11 -7.38
C LYS A 533 -4.69 -8.77 -7.04
N LEU A 534 -3.46 -8.46 -7.42
CA LEU A 534 -2.79 -7.22 -6.99
C LEU A 534 -2.44 -6.30 -8.14
N TRP A 535 -2.33 -6.84 -9.35
CA TRP A 535 -1.79 -6.10 -10.47
C TRP A 535 -2.85 -5.63 -11.44
N PHE A 536 -3.15 -4.33 -11.33
CA PHE A 536 -4.08 -3.65 -12.20
C PHE A 536 -3.36 -2.58 -13.02
N ARG A 537 -3.58 -2.57 -14.34
CA ARG A 537 -3.02 -1.53 -15.24
C ARG A 537 -3.84 -0.25 -15.26
N SER A 538 -5.08 -0.33 -14.80
CA SER A 538 -6.03 0.78 -14.82
C SER A 538 -7.18 0.54 -13.86
N VAL A 539 -7.77 1.62 -13.39
CA VAL A 539 -9.04 1.63 -12.68
C VAL A 539 -10.15 1.95 -13.70
N PRO A 540 -11.04 0.99 -14.03
CA PRO A 540 -12.04 1.14 -15.08
C PRO A 540 -12.91 2.41 -14.89
N ASN A 541 -13.11 3.17 -15.95
CA ASN A 541 -13.89 4.43 -15.97
C ASN A 541 -13.38 5.53 -15.01
N ARG A 542 -12.13 5.41 -14.52
CA ARG A 542 -11.51 6.36 -13.58
C ARG A 542 -10.10 6.74 -14.06
N ASP A 543 -10.03 7.72 -14.95
CA ASP A 543 -8.76 8.16 -15.57
C ASP A 543 -7.72 8.63 -14.55
N ILE A 544 -8.15 9.36 -13.52
CA ILE A 544 -7.23 9.95 -12.53
C ILE A 544 -6.66 8.87 -11.62
N ASP A 545 -7.50 7.95 -11.16
CA ASP A 545 -7.09 6.81 -10.35
C ASP A 545 -6.13 5.91 -11.13
N THR A 546 -6.41 5.71 -12.43
CA THR A 546 -5.51 5.02 -13.34
C THR A 546 -4.16 5.71 -13.45
N ARG A 547 -4.13 7.05 -13.57
CA ARG A 547 -2.88 7.81 -13.63
C ARG A 547 -2.10 7.78 -12.32
N ILE A 548 -2.78 7.82 -11.17
CA ILE A 548 -2.13 7.69 -9.86
C ILE A 548 -1.54 6.28 -9.71
N LEU A 549 -2.32 5.24 -10.02
CA LEU A 549 -1.85 3.86 -9.95
C LEU A 549 -0.63 3.63 -10.86
N LYS A 550 -0.69 4.10 -12.11
CA LYS A 550 0.46 4.05 -13.03
C LYS A 550 1.65 4.85 -12.52
N GLY A 551 1.43 6.07 -12.06
CA GLY A 551 2.50 6.90 -11.51
C GLY A 551 3.19 6.26 -10.29
N LEU A 552 2.46 5.51 -9.46
CA LEU A 552 3.04 4.71 -8.37
C LEU A 552 3.80 3.48 -8.87
N GLN A 553 3.28 2.80 -9.90
CA GLN A 553 3.95 1.66 -10.54
C GLN A 553 5.26 2.09 -11.23
N ASP A 554 5.21 3.17 -12.00
CA ASP A 554 6.35 3.76 -12.70
C ASP A 554 7.41 4.25 -11.72
N ALA A 555 7.02 4.97 -10.66
CA ALA A 555 7.96 5.47 -9.65
C ALA A 555 8.68 4.37 -8.86
N THR A 556 8.17 3.14 -8.93
CA THR A 556 8.71 2.00 -8.19
C THR A 556 9.31 0.95 -9.11
N ASP A 557 9.48 1.29 -10.39
CA ASP A 557 9.98 0.44 -11.47
C ASP A 557 9.28 -0.93 -11.53
N PHE A 558 8.01 -0.99 -11.13
CA PHE A 558 7.29 -2.24 -10.91
C PHE A 558 7.18 -3.08 -12.19
N ASP A 559 6.92 -2.43 -13.32
CA ASP A 559 6.83 -3.09 -14.62
C ASP A 559 8.18 -3.68 -15.06
N GLN A 560 9.28 -2.96 -14.82
CA GLN A 560 10.63 -3.43 -15.14
C GLN A 560 11.02 -4.62 -14.25
N LEU A 561 10.75 -4.53 -12.95
CA LEU A 561 11.01 -5.60 -12.00
C LEU A 561 10.29 -6.90 -12.37
N ARG A 562 9.07 -6.80 -12.88
CA ARG A 562 8.33 -7.94 -13.42
C ARG A 562 8.98 -8.49 -14.69
N ASP A 563 9.26 -7.65 -15.68
CA ASP A 563 9.84 -8.12 -16.94
C ASP A 563 11.19 -8.84 -16.70
N ASP A 564 11.96 -8.35 -15.72
CA ASP A 564 13.17 -8.99 -15.22
C ASP A 564 12.90 -10.35 -14.56
N PHE A 565 11.79 -10.48 -13.82
CA PHE A 565 11.38 -11.74 -13.18
C PHE A 565 10.95 -12.76 -14.24
N ASP A 566 10.08 -12.39 -15.18
CA ASP A 566 9.60 -13.26 -16.26
C ASP A 566 10.78 -13.80 -17.07
N SER A 567 11.69 -12.91 -17.49
CA SER A 567 12.92 -13.31 -18.21
C SER A 567 13.79 -14.29 -17.42
N LYS A 568 13.89 -14.13 -16.09
CA LYS A 568 14.68 -15.03 -15.23
C LYS A 568 13.99 -16.38 -15.00
N VAL A 569 12.67 -16.41 -14.91
CA VAL A 569 11.89 -17.65 -14.80
C VAL A 569 12.06 -18.47 -16.08
N ASP A 570 11.83 -17.85 -17.25
CA ASP A 570 11.98 -18.49 -18.55
C ASP A 570 13.39 -19.06 -18.74
N SER A 571 14.41 -18.25 -18.47
CA SER A 571 15.81 -18.68 -18.56
C SER A 571 16.13 -19.87 -17.65
N ARG A 572 15.56 -19.93 -16.44
CA ARG A 572 15.78 -21.04 -15.51
C ARG A 572 15.02 -22.30 -15.91
N GLN A 573 13.80 -22.15 -16.41
CA GLN A 573 13.01 -23.25 -16.95
C GLN A 573 13.75 -23.90 -18.13
N ASP A 574 14.30 -23.12 -19.05
CA ASP A 574 15.09 -23.62 -20.17
C ASP A 574 16.35 -24.36 -19.72
N VAL A 575 17.08 -23.81 -18.75
CA VAL A 575 18.30 -24.44 -18.21
C VAL A 575 17.99 -25.76 -17.50
N ILE A 576 16.95 -25.78 -16.66
CA ILE A 576 16.56 -26.99 -15.91
C ILE A 576 15.98 -28.04 -16.86
N GLY A 577 15.14 -27.63 -17.81
CA GLY A 577 14.60 -28.51 -18.85
C GLY A 577 15.70 -29.17 -19.68
N THR A 578 16.67 -28.38 -20.17
CA THR A 578 17.83 -28.90 -20.91
C THR A 578 18.65 -29.88 -20.07
N GLN A 579 18.90 -29.58 -18.79
CA GLN A 579 19.63 -30.49 -17.89
C GLN A 579 18.87 -31.79 -17.64
N PHE A 580 17.54 -31.70 -17.48
CA PHE A 580 16.68 -32.86 -17.27
C PHE A 580 16.62 -33.75 -18.51
N GLU A 581 16.50 -33.17 -19.71
CA GLU A 581 16.55 -33.91 -20.98
C GLU A 581 17.90 -34.58 -21.20
N GLN A 582 19.01 -33.89 -20.93
CA GLN A 582 20.36 -34.47 -21.02
C GLN A 582 20.53 -35.64 -20.06
N LEU A 583 20.09 -35.51 -18.81
CA LEU A 583 20.18 -36.59 -17.82
C LEU A 583 19.25 -37.75 -18.17
N SER A 584 18.02 -37.47 -18.60
CA SER A 584 17.06 -38.50 -18.99
C SER A 584 17.52 -39.24 -20.25
N GLY A 585 18.13 -38.53 -21.21
CA GLY A 585 18.79 -39.12 -22.37
C GLY A 585 19.97 -40.02 -21.98
N GLN A 586 20.82 -39.57 -21.04
CA GLN A 586 21.93 -40.38 -20.53
C GLN A 586 21.46 -41.64 -19.80
N ILE A 587 20.38 -41.55 -19.01
CA ILE A 587 19.77 -42.70 -18.32
C ILE A 587 19.17 -43.66 -19.34
N ALA A 588 18.38 -43.17 -20.30
CA ALA A 588 17.77 -43.99 -21.34
C ALA A 588 18.84 -44.68 -22.21
N GLU A 589 19.94 -44.01 -22.54
CA GLU A 589 21.06 -44.60 -23.27
C GLU A 589 21.80 -45.66 -22.43
N ALA A 590 21.97 -45.42 -21.13
CA ALA A 590 22.57 -46.39 -20.21
C ALA A 590 21.67 -47.63 -20.00
N GLU A 591 20.36 -47.43 -19.91
CA GLU A 591 19.36 -48.49 -19.84
C GLU A 591 19.27 -49.27 -21.14
N ALA A 592 19.29 -48.60 -22.30
CA ALA A 592 19.34 -49.23 -23.61
C ALA A 592 20.61 -50.09 -23.76
N LYS A 593 21.77 -49.59 -23.34
CA LYS A 593 23.02 -50.37 -23.30
C LYS A 593 22.95 -51.57 -22.34
N ARG A 594 22.27 -51.43 -21.19
CA ARG A 594 22.04 -52.56 -20.26
C ARG A 594 21.07 -53.58 -20.84
N ALA A 595 19.98 -53.14 -21.47
CA ALA A 595 19.01 -54.00 -22.12
C ALA A 595 19.62 -54.73 -23.31
N GLU A 596 20.47 -54.06 -24.10
CA GLU A 596 21.25 -54.67 -25.18
C GLU A 596 22.22 -55.72 -24.62
N ALA A 597 22.96 -55.41 -23.55
CA ALA A 597 23.84 -56.37 -22.88
C ALA A 597 23.07 -57.57 -22.30
N MET A 598 21.87 -57.34 -21.75
CA MET A 598 21.02 -58.39 -21.19
C MET A 598 20.38 -59.26 -22.28
N ASN A 599 19.94 -58.66 -23.39
CA ASN A 599 19.47 -59.38 -24.57
C ASN A 599 20.58 -60.20 -25.22
N LEU A 600 21.82 -59.69 -25.22
CA LEU A 600 22.99 -60.45 -25.65
C LEU A 600 23.17 -61.70 -24.78
N VAL A 601 23.12 -61.55 -23.45
CA VAL A 601 23.21 -62.68 -22.49
C VAL A 601 22.05 -63.68 -22.66
N LEU A 602 20.82 -63.20 -22.85
CA LEU A 602 19.65 -64.05 -23.13
C LEU A 602 19.79 -64.79 -24.47
N GLY A 603 20.36 -64.15 -25.49
CA GLY A 603 20.73 -64.78 -26.75
C GLY A 603 21.77 -65.89 -26.58
N PHE A 604 22.77 -65.69 -25.69
CA PHE A 604 23.74 -66.73 -25.33
C PHE A 604 23.07 -67.92 -24.63
N VAL A 605 22.14 -67.68 -23.70
CA VAL A 605 21.40 -68.73 -23.00
C VAL A 605 20.50 -69.51 -23.98
N ALA A 606 19.80 -68.83 -24.89
CA ALA A 606 18.96 -69.47 -25.89
C ALA A 606 19.77 -70.34 -26.88
N ALA A 607 20.96 -69.88 -27.32
CA ALA A 607 21.85 -70.66 -28.16
C ALA A 607 22.40 -71.91 -27.45
N ALA A 608 22.70 -71.81 -26.15
CA ALA A 608 23.15 -72.95 -25.34
C ALA A 608 22.02 -73.97 -25.10
N VAL A 609 20.78 -73.51 -24.95
CA VAL A 609 19.60 -74.38 -24.79
C VAL A 609 19.19 -75.05 -26.11
N GLY A 610 19.42 -74.41 -27.26
CA GLY A 610 19.18 -75.00 -28.59
C GLY A 610 20.28 -75.95 -29.08
N ALA A 611 21.44 -76.03 -28.40
CA ALA A 611 22.55 -76.90 -28.77
C ALA A 611 22.22 -78.41 -28.92
N PRO A 612 21.28 -79.01 -28.16
CA PRO A 612 20.86 -80.39 -28.36
C PRO A 612 20.23 -80.66 -29.74
N ASP A 613 19.37 -79.76 -30.22
CA ASP A 613 18.70 -79.90 -31.53
C ASP A 613 19.69 -79.84 -32.70
N TRP A 614 20.78 -79.08 -32.54
CA TRP A 614 21.85 -78.96 -33.53
C TRP A 614 22.78 -80.19 -33.50
N ALA A 615 22.96 -80.82 -32.34
CA ALA A 615 23.71 -82.06 -32.20
C ALA A 615 22.95 -83.26 -32.82
N ASP A 616 21.62 -83.28 -32.69
CA ASP A 616 20.75 -84.24 -33.40
C ASP A 616 20.78 -84.02 -34.92
N ALA A 617 20.73 -82.77 -35.41
CA ALA A 617 20.86 -82.45 -36.83
C ALA A 617 22.23 -82.81 -37.43
N ALA A 618 23.29 -82.85 -36.61
CA ALA A 618 24.64 -83.24 -37.00
C ALA A 618 24.91 -84.76 -36.90
N GLY A 619 23.92 -85.57 -36.48
CA GLY A 619 23.99 -87.03 -36.45
C GLY A 619 24.82 -87.61 -35.29
N VAL A 620 24.94 -86.90 -34.17
CA VAL A 620 25.76 -87.33 -33.02
C VAL A 620 24.88 -88.00 -31.96
N GLU A 621 24.69 -89.33 -32.05
CA GLU A 621 23.72 -90.05 -31.21
C GLU A 621 24.22 -90.46 -29.80
N SER A 622 25.50 -90.22 -29.47
CA SER A 622 26.04 -90.58 -28.14
C SER A 622 25.98 -89.42 -27.15
N LEU A 623 25.46 -89.67 -25.95
CA LEU A 623 25.32 -88.66 -24.88
C LEU A 623 26.66 -87.95 -24.56
N GLY A 624 27.78 -88.68 -24.63
CA GLY A 624 29.12 -88.11 -24.47
C GLY A 624 29.56 -87.21 -25.63
N GLY A 625 29.15 -87.52 -26.86
CA GLY A 625 29.41 -86.69 -28.04
C GLY A 625 28.59 -85.41 -28.05
N MET A 626 27.31 -85.47 -27.63
CA MET A 626 26.45 -84.29 -27.48
C MET A 626 26.99 -83.32 -26.41
N LEU A 627 27.47 -83.85 -25.27
CA LEU A 627 28.08 -83.03 -24.22
C LEU A 627 29.40 -82.40 -24.67
N LEU A 628 30.23 -83.13 -25.43
CA LEU A 628 31.49 -82.60 -25.96
C LEU A 628 31.24 -81.50 -27.01
N LEU A 629 30.27 -81.69 -27.91
CA LEU A 629 29.89 -80.70 -28.92
C LEU A 629 29.30 -79.45 -28.25
N GLY A 630 28.43 -79.63 -27.25
CA GLY A 630 27.89 -78.55 -26.43
C GLY A 630 28.99 -77.79 -25.69
N LEU A 631 29.97 -78.48 -25.11
CA LEU A 631 31.14 -77.86 -24.47
C LEU A 631 32.01 -77.09 -25.48
N ILE A 632 32.24 -77.64 -26.67
CA ILE A 632 33.02 -76.98 -27.73
C ILE A 632 32.32 -75.71 -28.22
N ILE A 633 31.00 -75.76 -28.46
CA ILE A 633 30.20 -74.58 -28.83
C ILE A 633 30.25 -73.55 -27.70
N PHE A 634 30.07 -73.97 -26.46
CA PHE A 634 30.13 -73.09 -25.29
C PHE A 634 31.50 -72.40 -25.13
N VAL A 635 32.60 -73.15 -25.29
CA VAL A 635 33.97 -72.61 -25.22
C VAL A 635 34.28 -71.72 -26.43
N ALA A 636 33.89 -72.12 -27.64
CA ALA A 636 34.06 -71.31 -28.85
C ALA A 636 33.29 -69.98 -28.72
N MET A 637 32.07 -70.00 -28.18
CA MET A 637 31.31 -68.79 -27.88
C MET A 637 32.02 -67.92 -26.84
N PHE A 638 32.58 -68.50 -25.77
CA PHE A 638 33.36 -67.75 -24.77
C PHE A 638 34.62 -67.09 -25.37
N VAL A 639 35.29 -67.77 -26.31
CA VAL A 639 36.44 -67.22 -27.03
C VAL A 639 36.02 -66.07 -27.96
N VAL A 640 34.89 -66.19 -28.66
CA VAL A 640 34.34 -65.12 -29.50
C VAL A 640 33.95 -63.91 -28.65
N VAL A 641 33.33 -64.12 -27.48
CA VAL A 641 33.00 -63.05 -26.53
C VAL A 641 34.27 -62.38 -26.00
N ALA A 642 35.28 -63.14 -25.62
CA ALA A 642 36.56 -62.60 -25.15
C ALA A 642 37.28 -61.79 -26.24
N LEU A 643 37.22 -62.25 -27.50
CA LEU A 643 37.77 -61.53 -28.65
C LEU A 643 36.99 -60.24 -28.97
N MET A 644 35.66 -60.27 -28.90
CA MET A 644 34.84 -59.05 -29.05
C MET A 644 35.09 -58.05 -27.92
N GLN A 645 35.19 -58.50 -26.67
CA GLN A 645 35.54 -57.62 -25.54
C GLN A 645 36.95 -57.03 -25.66
N ALA A 646 37.91 -57.81 -26.17
CA ALA A 646 39.26 -57.31 -26.46
C ALA A 646 39.25 -56.27 -27.60
N ALA A 647 38.46 -56.48 -28.65
CA ALA A 647 38.28 -55.54 -29.74
C ALA A 647 37.64 -54.23 -29.26
N PHE A 648 36.56 -54.29 -28.46
CA PHE A 648 35.92 -53.11 -27.86
C PHE A 648 36.85 -52.34 -26.92
N LYS A 649 37.74 -53.02 -26.18
CA LYS A 649 38.77 -52.36 -25.35
C LYS A 649 39.84 -51.63 -26.19
N MET A 650 40.15 -52.09 -27.40
CA MET A 650 41.07 -51.39 -28.30
C MET A 650 40.41 -50.15 -28.94
N THR A 651 39.12 -50.18 -29.24
CA THR A 651 38.40 -49.03 -29.82
C THR A 651 38.22 -47.89 -28.82
N ARG A 652 38.19 -48.17 -27.51
CA ARG A 652 38.09 -47.16 -26.43
C ARG A 652 39.40 -46.43 -26.08
N ARG A 653 40.53 -46.79 -26.71
CA ARG A 653 41.86 -46.17 -26.50
C ARG A 653 42.34 -45.32 -27.68
N ARG A 654 41.52 -45.15 -28.71
CA ARG A 654 41.60 -44.05 -29.68
C ARG A 654 40.52 -43.05 -29.35
#